data_AF-A0A7Y5ACV4-F1
#
_entry.id   AF-A0A7Y5ACV4-F1
#
_cell.length_a   1.000
_cell.length_b   1.000
_cell.length_c   1.000
_cell.angle_alpha   90.00
_cell.angle_beta   90.00
_cell.angle_gamma   90.00
#
_symmetry.space_group_name_H-M   'P 1'
#
loop_
_entity.id
_entity.type
_entity.pdbx_description
1 polymer ?
#
loop_
_entity_poly.entity_id
_entity_poly.type
_entity_poly.pdbx_seq_one_letter_code
_entity_poly.pdbx_strand_id
1 'polypeptide(L)'
;NDLQPYQADPLPAEVAETDNGLLTDGKRHWLRLEQALYGVRQDARGGWRLRHASDHEAYGPVVRSNAERAWLLGGERPLEWQGAALLLGRLWPSARTVSAGRVAQMLSVADVDEEYLRGLLVERRRLPVQLRDTLERFAVDARMEAFFAQLEAGDADTELWQWCIDHLQLQGQPLDEQVISIRQEAARVREAMFEHFSSCYLVKDPLQALIQRDFPALPDAYALDALDHATAAMRLRMQAESRIPLALAERLRATLQLARLTRMREALYLPHSYRPELVALVFALLRLHGPAAADFNLVLRQDRYAGQALAQLFPERGMKQELVLVRRSGGFQLYAGSLAYEREIAEPQGLFEVLAACLPDTYRSHPGWAGADAPAAIRRQMQAWLPDERGPLLRLLGWREARPQASTMQRMEDGRAGYLLGGCQSCISSPDRVLRQRVRALYPGIGDEGTEHYIQALLLQPGTVYDNLLRAEQEYRQLEGRLHAWARETPGNPRARQQVADSLCRAWQMRSDRFSRSIDHHAMLSVSIVAAPVGSLPALPAGTDFSHVSELTLAGLELSDVPRGFLACFPRLRRLELSNNALTELPPGLERLTELRQLLMPRNRIRIPADQVSVLAHLSNLRSLDLSSNFLGGINLQFNQLSGLRFLRLNNARLLALPPGLQWCGLLVFADLRNNQIANLPDALFQAPLQLRRALQLDGNVLPAGTLERLYTVERLLVTPRLERRDPVRDLWLGTLGPLKQQAHATVWDALVAEPDSHELFGLLANLTGTAEFRKTPTEIGRRVWTVLQACHDNTATRMALFHLAA
;
A
#
# COMPACT_ATOMS: atom_id res chain seq x y z
N ASN A 1 -29.14 -8.09 20.68
CA ASN A 1 -28.22 -7.67 21.76
C ASN A 1 -28.88 -6.53 22.50
N ASP A 2 -29.19 -6.74 23.77
CA ASP A 2 -29.75 -5.69 24.62
C ASP A 2 -28.65 -4.66 24.94
N LEU A 3 -28.91 -3.40 24.60
CA LEU A 3 -28.00 -2.27 24.83
C LEU A 3 -28.45 -1.38 25.99
N GLN A 4 -29.60 -1.68 26.63
CA GLN A 4 -30.12 -0.89 27.76
C GLN A 4 -29.09 -0.68 28.89
N PRO A 5 -28.26 -1.66 29.28
CA PRO A 5 -27.27 -1.46 30.37
C PRO A 5 -26.14 -0.46 30.06
N TYR A 6 -25.99 -0.08 28.79
CA TYR A 6 -24.97 0.87 28.31
C TYR A 6 -25.54 2.26 28.03
N GLN A 7 -26.87 2.43 28.13
CA GLN A 7 -27.50 3.71 27.92
C GLN A 7 -27.10 4.66 29.06
N ALA A 8 -26.61 5.84 28.71
CA ALA A 8 -26.19 6.87 29.65
C ALA A 8 -27.37 7.78 30.03
N ASP A 9 -27.26 8.38 31.23
CA ASP A 9 -28.10 9.49 31.68
C ASP A 9 -28.06 10.68 30.71
N PRO A 10 -29.06 11.60 30.73
CA PRO A 10 -29.12 12.74 29.81
C PRO A 10 -27.84 13.59 29.81
N LEU A 11 -27.53 14.16 28.64
CA LEU A 11 -26.32 14.97 28.41
C LEU A 11 -26.22 16.13 29.43
N PRO A 12 -25.00 16.46 29.91
CA PRO A 12 -24.73 17.74 30.56
C PRO A 12 -25.20 18.92 29.72
N ALA A 13 -25.47 20.08 30.36
CA ALA A 13 -26.00 21.27 29.67
C ALA A 13 -25.05 21.84 28.60
N GLU A 14 -23.73 21.62 28.73
CA GLU A 14 -22.71 22.10 27.81
C GLU A 14 -21.95 20.91 27.20
N VAL A 15 -22.39 20.44 26.03
CA VAL A 15 -21.74 19.34 25.31
C VAL A 15 -21.51 19.76 23.86
N ALA A 16 -20.27 19.63 23.41
CA ALA A 16 -19.85 19.91 22.05
C ALA A 16 -19.69 18.61 21.24
N GLU A 17 -19.98 18.66 19.94
CA GLU A 17 -19.62 17.60 19.00
C GLU A 17 -18.16 17.76 18.57
N THR A 18 -17.39 16.69 18.64
CA THR A 18 -15.98 16.65 18.21
C THR A 18 -15.85 16.33 16.72
N ASP A 19 -14.69 16.59 16.12
CA ASP A 19 -14.42 16.31 14.70
C ASP A 19 -14.62 14.84 14.30
N ASN A 20 -14.55 13.92 15.27
CA ASN A 20 -14.77 12.50 15.05
C ASN A 20 -16.26 12.08 15.20
N GLY A 21 -17.18 13.02 15.44
CA GLY A 21 -18.62 12.77 15.58
C GLY A 21 -19.07 12.27 16.96
N LEU A 22 -18.18 12.22 17.96
CA LEU A 22 -18.56 11.97 19.35
C LEU A 22 -18.91 13.28 20.07
N LEU A 23 -19.85 13.19 21.01
CA LEU A 23 -20.20 14.28 21.91
C LEU A 23 -19.23 14.31 23.10
N THR A 24 -18.83 15.49 23.57
CA THR A 24 -17.92 15.65 24.72
C THR A 24 -18.22 16.87 25.60
N ASP A 25 -17.95 16.73 26.89
CA ASP A 25 -17.92 17.78 27.91
C ASP A 25 -16.46 18.18 28.25
N GLY A 26 -15.50 17.75 27.43
CA GLY A 26 -14.05 17.89 27.67
C GLY A 26 -13.42 16.81 28.54
N LYS A 27 -14.22 15.97 29.23
CA LYS A 27 -13.71 14.87 30.09
C LYS A 27 -14.19 13.49 29.65
N ARG A 28 -15.41 13.39 29.14
CA ARG A 28 -16.09 12.17 28.73
C ARG A 28 -16.54 12.28 27.29
N HIS A 29 -16.76 11.11 26.68
CA HIS A 29 -17.25 11.00 25.32
C HIS A 29 -18.53 10.17 25.28
N TRP A 30 -19.48 10.61 24.46
CA TRP A 30 -20.75 9.94 24.23
C TRP A 30 -20.99 9.72 22.74
N LEU A 31 -21.52 8.55 22.43
CA LEU A 31 -22.02 8.19 21.13
C LEU A 31 -23.55 8.27 21.16
N ARG A 32 -24.13 9.10 20.28
CA ARG A 32 -25.58 9.14 20.09
C ARG A 32 -25.98 8.14 19.02
N LEU A 33 -26.84 7.18 19.35
CA LEU A 33 -27.45 6.25 18.39
C LEU A 33 -28.97 6.45 18.45
N GLU A 34 -29.56 6.87 17.34
CA GLU A 34 -30.98 7.23 17.27
C GLU A 34 -31.36 8.26 18.36
N GLN A 35 -32.27 7.89 19.27
CA GLN A 35 -32.70 8.70 20.41
C GLN A 35 -31.90 8.43 21.70
N ALA A 36 -31.06 7.39 21.73
CA ALA A 36 -30.33 6.97 22.91
C ALA A 36 -28.87 7.46 22.88
N LEU A 37 -28.32 7.66 24.08
CA LEU A 37 -26.95 8.09 24.31
C LEU A 37 -26.18 6.98 25.00
N TYR A 38 -24.96 6.75 24.56
CA TYR A 38 -24.09 5.70 25.08
C TYR A 38 -22.75 6.30 25.46
N GLY A 39 -22.32 6.12 26.70
CA GLY A 39 -20.96 6.50 27.09
C GLY A 39 -19.95 5.63 26.33
N VAL A 40 -18.84 6.20 25.89
CA VAL A 40 -17.76 5.46 25.23
C VAL A 40 -16.42 5.64 25.95
N ARG A 41 -15.59 4.59 25.91
CA ARG A 41 -14.24 4.59 26.48
C ARG A 41 -13.25 3.96 25.51
N GLN A 42 -12.01 4.41 25.57
CA GLN A 42 -10.90 3.82 24.83
C GLN A 42 -10.22 2.73 25.68
N ASP A 43 -9.91 1.59 25.08
CA ASP A 43 -9.15 0.52 25.73
C ASP A 43 -7.64 0.77 25.66
N ALA A 44 -6.85 -0.02 26.42
CA ALA A 44 -5.38 0.10 26.46
C ALA A 44 -4.69 -0.13 25.10
N ARG A 45 -5.41 -0.65 24.10
CA ARG A 45 -4.92 -0.88 22.73
C ARG A 45 -5.43 0.19 21.76
N GLY A 46 -6.11 1.22 22.25
CA GLY A 46 -6.64 2.34 21.46
C GLY A 46 -8.01 2.08 20.82
N GLY A 47 -8.64 0.95 21.06
CA GLY A 47 -9.97 0.60 20.53
C GLY A 47 -11.11 1.22 21.34
N TRP A 48 -12.21 1.62 20.68
CA TRP A 48 -13.36 2.24 21.34
C TRP A 48 -14.45 1.23 21.68
N ARG A 49 -15.03 1.37 22.88
CA ARG A 49 -16.08 0.49 23.40
C ARG A 49 -17.14 1.28 24.15
N LEU A 50 -18.37 0.76 24.18
CA LEU A 50 -19.40 1.30 25.06
C LEU A 50 -19.00 1.11 26.53
N ARG A 51 -19.34 2.09 27.36
CA ARG A 51 -19.18 2.07 28.81
C ARG A 51 -20.52 1.68 29.42
N HIS A 52 -20.51 0.71 30.31
CA HIS A 52 -21.69 0.34 31.08
C HIS A 52 -22.03 1.45 32.09
N ALA A 53 -23.32 1.70 32.33
CA ALA A 53 -23.77 2.83 33.14
C ALA A 53 -23.25 2.76 34.59
N SER A 54 -23.37 1.59 35.22
CA SER A 54 -23.02 1.37 36.64
C SER A 54 -21.71 0.62 36.92
N ASP A 55 -21.25 -0.27 36.03
CA ASP A 55 -20.07 -1.12 36.24
C ASP A 55 -18.94 -0.74 35.27
N HIS A 56 -17.85 -0.17 35.79
CA HIS A 56 -16.76 0.31 34.94
C HIS A 56 -15.83 -0.81 34.43
N GLU A 57 -15.87 -2.00 35.03
CA GLU A 57 -15.10 -3.17 34.62
C GLU A 57 -15.87 -4.10 33.68
N ALA A 58 -17.18 -3.91 33.55
CA ALA A 58 -18.02 -4.67 32.64
C ALA A 58 -17.53 -4.62 31.18
N TYR A 59 -17.71 -5.73 30.48
CA TYR A 59 -17.42 -5.85 29.06
C TYR A 59 -18.23 -4.82 28.25
N GLY A 60 -17.57 -4.08 27.37
CA GLY A 60 -18.22 -3.10 26.48
C GLY A 60 -18.24 -3.57 25.02
N PRO A 61 -19.40 -3.55 24.33
CA PRO A 61 -19.48 -3.73 22.88
C PRO A 61 -18.52 -2.81 22.14
N VAL A 62 -17.86 -3.34 21.11
CA VAL A 62 -16.91 -2.58 20.29
C VAL A 62 -17.67 -1.63 19.36
N VAL A 63 -17.24 -0.36 19.36
CA VAL A 63 -17.64 0.63 18.37
C VAL A 63 -16.48 0.93 17.44
N ARG A 64 -16.76 1.03 16.14
CA ARG A 64 -15.77 1.21 15.09
C ARG A 64 -16.06 2.50 14.34
N SER A 65 -15.06 3.36 14.24
CA SER A 65 -15.13 4.60 13.47
C SER A 65 -14.83 4.35 11.98
N ASN A 66 -15.35 5.21 11.11
CA ASN A 66 -14.89 5.36 9.72
C ASN A 66 -13.68 6.34 9.59
N ALA A 67 -13.05 6.70 10.71
CA ALA A 67 -11.99 7.71 10.82
C ALA A 67 -12.43 9.13 10.41
N GLU A 68 -13.73 9.43 10.46
CA GLU A 68 -14.36 10.74 10.30
C GLU A 68 -15.47 10.84 11.35
N ARG A 69 -16.73 11.15 11.00
CA ARG A 69 -17.82 11.38 11.95
C ARG A 69 -18.71 10.16 12.26
N ALA A 70 -18.51 9.02 11.59
CA ALA A 70 -19.40 7.86 11.69
C ALA A 70 -18.89 6.80 12.67
N TRP A 71 -19.80 6.23 13.45
CA TRP A 71 -19.53 5.14 14.40
C TRP A 71 -20.56 4.02 14.29
N LEU A 72 -20.05 2.80 14.14
CA LEU A 72 -20.84 1.57 14.00
C LEU A 72 -20.54 0.57 15.11
N LEU A 73 -21.59 -0.03 15.66
CA LEU A 73 -21.49 -1.16 16.57
C LEU A 73 -21.18 -2.42 15.76
N GLY A 74 -20.37 -3.32 16.33
CA GLY A 74 -19.98 -4.56 15.65
C GLY A 74 -21.12 -5.50 15.25
N GLY A 75 -22.32 -5.32 15.80
CA GLY A 75 -23.51 -6.12 15.48
C GLY A 75 -24.50 -5.45 14.51
N GLU A 76 -24.25 -4.21 14.09
CA GLU A 76 -25.13 -3.51 13.14
C GLU A 76 -24.98 -4.05 11.72
N ARG A 77 -26.07 -4.04 10.96
CA ARG A 77 -26.12 -4.54 9.58
C ARG A 77 -26.61 -3.45 8.62
N PRO A 78 -25.73 -2.54 8.16
CA PRO A 78 -26.11 -1.45 7.27
C PRO A 78 -26.78 -1.90 5.97
N LEU A 79 -26.51 -3.13 5.51
CA LEU A 79 -27.15 -3.72 4.33
C LEU A 79 -28.68 -3.85 4.46
N GLU A 80 -29.18 -3.98 5.69
CA GLU A 80 -30.61 -4.17 5.98
C GLU A 80 -31.33 -2.82 6.21
N TRP A 81 -30.58 -1.71 6.32
CA TRP A 81 -31.15 -0.39 6.57
C TRP A 81 -31.74 0.21 5.29
N GLN A 82 -32.86 0.93 5.41
CA GLN A 82 -33.54 1.61 4.32
C GLN A 82 -33.71 3.09 4.61
N GLY A 83 -33.68 3.90 3.56
CA GLY A 83 -33.92 5.34 3.64
C GLY A 83 -32.63 6.14 3.75
N ALA A 84 -32.41 6.98 2.74
CA ALA A 84 -31.23 7.83 2.64
C ALA A 84 -30.99 8.73 3.87
N ALA A 85 -32.05 9.26 4.51
CA ALA A 85 -31.92 10.08 5.71
C ALA A 85 -31.34 9.32 6.91
N LEU A 86 -31.73 8.05 7.10
CA LEU A 86 -31.17 7.20 8.14
C LEU A 86 -29.69 6.91 7.85
N LEU A 87 -29.37 6.46 6.63
CA LEU A 87 -27.99 6.12 6.25
C LEU A 87 -27.06 7.33 6.39
N LEU A 88 -27.49 8.49 5.88
CA LEU A 88 -26.74 9.72 5.97
C LEU A 88 -26.60 10.19 7.42
N GLY A 89 -27.65 10.12 8.23
CA GLY A 89 -27.60 10.46 9.65
C GLY A 89 -26.69 9.53 10.49
N ARG A 90 -26.45 8.29 10.03
CA ARG A 90 -25.45 7.38 10.63
C ARG A 90 -24.02 7.73 10.20
N LEU A 91 -23.83 8.20 8.97
CA LEU A 91 -22.54 8.65 8.44
C LEU A 91 -22.12 10.04 8.93
N TRP A 92 -23.10 10.93 9.10
CA TRP A 92 -22.93 12.35 9.41
C TRP A 92 -23.96 12.76 10.49
N PRO A 93 -23.59 12.76 11.79
CA PRO A 93 -24.55 12.92 12.88
C PRO A 93 -25.41 14.18 12.81
N SER A 94 -24.85 15.32 12.36
CA SER A 94 -25.59 16.57 12.18
C SER A 94 -26.66 16.51 11.08
N ALA A 95 -26.58 15.54 10.15
CA ALA A 95 -27.62 15.35 9.14
C ALA A 95 -28.90 14.68 9.67
N ARG A 96 -28.92 14.21 10.93
CA ARG A 96 -30.09 13.53 11.53
C ARG A 96 -31.30 14.45 11.72
N THR A 97 -31.08 15.74 11.89
CA THR A 97 -32.14 16.74 12.05
C THR A 97 -32.66 17.27 10.70
N VAL A 98 -32.02 16.88 9.60
CA VAL A 98 -32.37 17.33 8.25
C VAL A 98 -33.57 16.52 7.73
N SER A 99 -34.54 17.20 7.13
CA SER A 99 -35.71 16.53 6.57
C SER A 99 -35.34 15.62 5.39
N ALA A 100 -36.10 14.54 5.18
CA ALA A 100 -35.84 13.59 4.09
C ALA A 100 -35.82 14.27 2.70
N GLY A 101 -36.67 15.28 2.48
CA GLY A 101 -36.67 16.07 1.26
C GLY A 101 -35.37 16.87 1.05
N ARG A 102 -34.84 17.51 2.10
CA ARG A 102 -33.54 18.20 2.03
C ARG A 102 -32.38 17.21 1.84
N VAL A 103 -32.43 16.04 2.48
CA VAL A 103 -31.44 14.96 2.24
C VAL A 103 -31.43 14.54 0.77
N ALA A 104 -32.60 14.33 0.15
CA ALA A 104 -32.68 13.98 -1.27
C ALA A 104 -32.08 15.07 -2.18
N GLN A 105 -32.28 16.35 -1.84
CA GLN A 105 -31.65 17.46 -2.57
C GLN A 105 -30.12 17.43 -2.44
N MET A 106 -29.58 17.27 -1.23
CA MET A 106 -28.13 17.19 -0.98
C MET A 106 -27.49 16.02 -1.75
N LEU A 107 -28.16 14.87 -1.76
CA LEU A 107 -27.70 13.67 -2.46
C LEU A 107 -27.73 13.85 -3.98
N SER A 108 -28.78 14.47 -4.52
CA SER A 108 -28.80 14.86 -5.93
C SER A 108 -27.66 15.82 -6.26
N VAL A 109 -27.41 16.86 -5.46
CA VAL A 109 -26.29 17.80 -5.70
C VAL A 109 -24.94 17.08 -5.71
N ALA A 110 -24.72 16.17 -4.76
CA ALA A 110 -23.48 15.42 -4.60
C ALA A 110 -23.31 14.27 -5.62
N ASP A 111 -24.34 13.97 -6.42
CA ASP A 111 -24.37 12.81 -7.33
C ASP A 111 -24.16 11.48 -6.58
N VAL A 112 -24.86 11.33 -5.45
CA VAL A 112 -24.79 10.18 -4.55
C VAL A 112 -26.19 9.62 -4.34
N ASP A 113 -26.34 8.30 -4.33
CA ASP A 113 -27.61 7.61 -4.07
C ASP A 113 -27.59 6.84 -2.75
N GLU A 114 -28.74 6.25 -2.42
CA GLU A 114 -28.91 5.45 -1.20
C GLU A 114 -27.98 4.22 -1.17
N GLU A 115 -27.74 3.58 -2.32
CA GLU A 115 -26.87 2.40 -2.44
C GLU A 115 -25.41 2.73 -2.12
N TYR A 116 -24.95 3.89 -2.61
CA TYR A 116 -23.61 4.38 -2.34
C TYR A 116 -23.41 4.68 -0.85
N LEU A 117 -24.36 5.35 -0.19
CA LEU A 117 -24.31 5.59 1.26
C LEU A 117 -24.24 4.28 2.07
N ARG A 118 -25.03 3.29 1.66
CA ARG A 118 -25.02 1.97 2.28
C ARG A 118 -23.65 1.30 2.14
N GLY A 119 -23.02 1.39 0.97
CA GLY A 119 -21.67 0.90 0.76
C GLY A 119 -20.62 1.59 1.63
N LEU A 120 -20.71 2.92 1.80
CA LEU A 120 -19.81 3.66 2.70
C LEU A 120 -19.87 3.14 4.14
N LEU A 121 -21.07 2.83 4.64
CA LEU A 121 -21.27 2.30 5.99
C LEU A 121 -20.70 0.88 6.13
N VAL A 122 -20.99 -0.02 5.18
CA VAL A 122 -20.50 -1.41 5.19
C VAL A 122 -18.97 -1.45 5.19
N GLU A 123 -18.35 -0.61 4.37
CA GLU A 123 -16.89 -0.58 4.20
C GLU A 123 -16.20 0.32 5.22
N ARG A 124 -16.97 1.09 6.02
CA ARG A 124 -16.48 2.07 6.98
C ARG A 124 -15.56 3.11 6.32
N ARG A 125 -15.98 3.62 5.15
CA ARG A 125 -15.28 4.69 4.44
C ARG A 125 -15.74 6.08 4.92
N ARG A 126 -14.85 7.06 4.74
CA ARG A 126 -15.18 8.49 4.87
C ARG A 126 -16.15 8.91 3.78
N LEU A 127 -16.91 9.98 4.02
CA LEU A 127 -17.74 10.57 2.99
C LEU A 127 -16.85 11.09 1.84
N PRO A 128 -17.30 10.96 0.59
CA PRO A 128 -16.59 11.56 -0.53
C PRO A 128 -16.68 13.10 -0.41
N VAL A 129 -15.64 13.79 -0.87
CA VAL A 129 -15.51 15.24 -0.68
C VAL A 129 -16.71 16.03 -1.19
N GLN A 130 -17.29 15.64 -2.32
CA GLN A 130 -18.45 16.33 -2.88
C GLN A 130 -19.68 16.24 -1.98
N LEU A 131 -19.88 15.14 -1.25
CA LEU A 131 -21.00 15.02 -0.32
C LEU A 131 -20.71 15.80 0.98
N ARG A 132 -19.51 15.64 1.56
CA ARG A 132 -19.10 16.38 2.77
C ARG A 132 -19.25 17.88 2.58
N ASP A 133 -18.70 18.40 1.49
CA ASP A 133 -18.73 19.83 1.19
C ASP A 133 -20.14 20.33 0.85
N THR A 134 -20.97 19.52 0.18
CA THR A 134 -22.39 19.83 -0.03
C THR A 134 -23.15 19.93 1.30
N LEU A 135 -22.91 19.01 2.24
CA LEU A 135 -23.56 19.03 3.55
C LEU A 135 -23.25 20.31 4.33
N GLU A 136 -21.98 20.68 4.40
CA GLU A 136 -21.55 21.90 5.09
C GLU A 136 -22.13 23.15 4.42
N ARG A 137 -22.21 23.19 3.08
CA ARG A 137 -22.81 24.32 2.35
C ARG A 137 -24.30 24.45 2.55
N PHE A 138 -25.05 23.35 2.55
CA PHE A 138 -26.48 23.40 2.89
C PHE A 138 -26.71 23.78 4.35
N ALA A 139 -25.82 23.39 5.27
CA ALA A 139 -25.89 23.81 6.67
C ALA A 139 -25.67 25.33 6.80
N VAL A 140 -24.70 25.90 6.07
CA VAL A 140 -24.47 27.35 6.01
C VAL A 140 -25.68 28.08 5.41
N ASP A 141 -26.26 27.58 4.31
CA ASP A 141 -27.46 28.18 3.71
C ASP A 141 -28.63 28.21 4.72
N ALA A 142 -28.91 27.10 5.40
CA ALA A 142 -29.96 27.04 6.41
C ALA A 142 -29.67 27.96 7.62
N ARG A 143 -28.41 28.03 8.07
CA ARG A 143 -27.96 28.94 9.14
C ARG A 143 -28.18 30.40 8.75
N MET A 144 -27.88 30.77 7.51
CA MET A 144 -28.09 32.12 6.98
C MET A 144 -29.57 32.46 6.82
N GLU A 145 -30.40 31.53 6.32
CA GLU A 145 -31.84 31.73 6.22
C GLU A 145 -32.47 32.00 7.60
N ALA A 146 -32.07 31.21 8.62
CA ALA A 146 -32.50 31.43 10.00
C ALA A 146 -32.06 32.82 10.53
N PHE A 147 -30.80 33.19 10.31
CA PHE A 147 -30.26 34.50 10.71
C PHE A 147 -31.06 35.66 10.12
N PHE A 148 -31.29 35.68 8.81
CA PHE A 148 -32.06 36.77 8.19
C PHE A 148 -33.54 36.77 8.59
N ALA A 149 -34.12 35.61 8.90
CA ALA A 149 -35.49 35.51 9.41
C ALA A 149 -35.61 36.05 10.85
N GLN A 150 -34.56 35.90 11.67
CA GLN A 150 -34.53 36.28 13.08
C GLN A 150 -33.89 37.65 13.35
N LEU A 151 -33.51 38.41 12.31
CA LEU A 151 -32.74 39.64 12.43
C LEU A 151 -33.40 40.71 13.35
N GLU A 152 -34.73 40.70 13.47
CA GLU A 152 -35.51 41.60 14.35
C GLU A 152 -35.74 41.05 15.75
N ALA A 153 -35.58 39.74 15.96
CA ALA A 153 -35.95 39.06 17.20
C ALA A 153 -34.88 39.19 18.30
N GLY A 154 -33.71 39.74 17.99
CA GLY A 154 -32.61 39.98 18.95
C GLY A 154 -31.83 38.72 19.37
N ASP A 155 -32.30 37.53 18.99
CA ASP A 155 -31.64 36.22 19.20
C ASP A 155 -30.91 35.78 17.92
N ALA A 156 -30.05 36.66 17.41
CA ALA A 156 -29.37 36.45 16.14
C ALA A 156 -28.01 35.78 16.35
N ASP A 157 -27.63 34.92 15.39
CA ASP A 157 -26.31 34.31 15.31
C ASP A 157 -25.20 35.37 15.39
N THR A 158 -24.45 35.36 16.49
CA THR A 158 -23.48 36.42 16.83
C THR A 158 -22.34 36.50 15.82
N GLU A 159 -21.95 35.37 15.23
CA GLU A 159 -20.85 35.32 14.27
C GLU A 159 -21.26 35.91 12.92
N LEU A 160 -22.45 35.55 12.42
CA LEU A 160 -23.02 36.12 11.20
C LEU A 160 -23.29 37.62 11.36
N TRP A 161 -23.80 38.03 12.52
CA TRP A 161 -24.01 39.42 12.86
C TRP A 161 -22.70 40.22 12.80
N GLN A 162 -21.68 39.76 13.53
CA GLN A 162 -20.38 40.45 13.58
C GLN A 162 -19.75 40.57 12.19
N TRP A 163 -19.84 39.51 11.38
CA TRP A 163 -19.36 39.55 10.01
C TRP A 163 -20.09 40.60 9.15
N CYS A 164 -21.42 40.74 9.29
CA CYS A 164 -22.16 41.81 8.60
C CYS A 164 -21.72 43.20 9.03
N ILE A 165 -21.51 43.43 10.33
CA ILE A 165 -21.04 44.72 10.87
C ILE A 165 -19.68 45.10 10.29
N ASP A 166 -18.75 44.15 10.23
CA ASP A 166 -17.41 44.39 9.72
C ASP A 166 -17.40 44.57 8.20
N HIS A 167 -18.18 43.77 7.48
CA HIS A 167 -18.24 43.82 6.01
C HIS A 167 -18.92 45.10 5.49
N LEU A 168 -19.98 45.55 6.18
CA LEU A 168 -20.71 46.78 5.84
C LEU A 168 -20.16 48.03 6.54
N GLN A 169 -19.15 47.88 7.40
CA GLN A 169 -18.52 48.97 8.17
C GLN A 169 -19.53 49.74 9.06
N LEU A 170 -20.45 49.02 9.71
CA LEU A 170 -21.52 49.60 10.53
C LEU A 170 -21.10 49.84 12.00
N GLN A 171 -19.79 49.86 12.26
CA GLN A 171 -19.22 49.98 13.59
C GLN A 171 -19.62 51.33 14.21
N GLY A 172 -20.26 51.28 15.38
CA GLY A 172 -20.69 52.48 16.12
C GLY A 172 -22.12 52.98 15.83
N GLN A 173 -22.85 52.36 14.89
CA GLN A 173 -24.28 52.63 14.70
C GLN A 173 -25.13 51.97 15.81
N PRO A 174 -26.29 52.53 16.17
CA PRO A 174 -27.25 51.86 17.05
C PRO A 174 -27.81 50.59 16.41
N LEU A 175 -28.22 49.62 17.23
CA LEU A 175 -28.68 48.29 16.76
C LEU A 175 -29.82 48.38 15.72
N ASP A 176 -30.76 49.31 15.87
CA ASP A 176 -31.88 49.46 14.95
C ASP A 176 -31.43 49.92 13.54
N GLU A 177 -30.43 50.82 13.45
CA GLU A 177 -29.85 51.25 12.17
C GLU A 177 -29.02 50.14 11.53
N GLN A 178 -28.34 49.31 12.35
CA GLN A 178 -27.62 48.14 11.86
C GLN A 178 -28.58 47.13 11.21
N VAL A 179 -29.71 46.81 11.87
CA VAL A 179 -30.76 45.92 11.32
C VAL A 179 -31.26 46.41 9.96
N ILE A 180 -31.59 47.70 9.87
CA ILE A 180 -32.11 48.31 8.64
C ILE A 180 -31.07 48.22 7.52
N SER A 181 -29.82 48.57 7.80
CA SER A 181 -28.73 48.54 6.82
C SER A 181 -28.43 47.13 6.31
N ILE A 182 -28.39 46.15 7.22
CA ILE A 182 -28.18 44.73 6.87
C ILE A 182 -29.30 44.21 5.98
N ARG A 183 -30.55 44.62 6.22
CA ARG A 183 -31.70 44.24 5.38
C ARG A 183 -31.66 44.85 4.00
N GLN A 184 -31.35 46.15 3.91
CA GLN A 184 -31.26 46.85 2.63
C GLN A 184 -30.15 46.28 1.74
N GLU A 185 -29.00 45.90 2.34
CA GLU A 185 -27.87 45.31 1.60
C GLU A 185 -27.92 43.78 1.55
N ALA A 186 -28.99 43.12 2.03
CA ALA A 186 -29.04 41.66 2.16
C ALA A 186 -28.77 40.94 0.82
N ALA A 187 -29.31 41.44 -0.29
CA ALA A 187 -29.10 40.86 -1.62
C ALA A 187 -27.62 40.90 -2.06
N ARG A 188 -26.87 41.92 -1.62
CA ARG A 188 -25.47 42.14 -1.98
C ARG A 188 -24.52 41.34 -1.09
N VAL A 189 -24.90 41.15 0.17
CA VAL A 189 -24.07 40.57 1.21
C VAL A 189 -24.18 39.04 1.29
N ARG A 190 -25.36 38.48 0.94
CA ARG A 190 -25.65 37.04 1.04
C ARG A 190 -24.63 36.15 0.30
N GLU A 191 -24.27 36.47 -0.94
CA GLU A 191 -23.34 35.65 -1.74
C GLU A 191 -21.93 35.61 -1.10
N ALA A 192 -21.42 36.77 -0.68
CA ALA A 192 -20.11 36.87 -0.02
C ALA A 192 -20.10 36.19 1.36
N MET A 193 -21.19 36.33 2.12
CA MET A 193 -21.35 35.66 3.41
C MET A 193 -21.36 34.14 3.26
N PHE A 194 -22.13 33.65 2.28
CA PHE A 194 -22.23 32.22 2.00
C PHE A 194 -20.87 31.60 1.64
N GLU A 195 -20.10 32.23 0.74
CA GLU A 195 -18.76 31.73 0.39
C GLU A 195 -17.76 31.82 1.56
N HIS A 196 -17.86 32.84 2.43
CA HIS A 196 -17.02 32.94 3.63
C HIS A 196 -17.27 31.76 4.59
N PHE A 197 -18.52 31.62 5.07
CA PHE A 197 -18.86 30.63 6.09
C PHE A 197 -18.80 29.19 5.58
N SER A 198 -18.94 28.96 4.27
CA SER A 198 -18.74 27.64 3.67
C SER A 198 -17.27 27.21 3.56
N SER A 199 -16.31 28.06 3.96
CA SER A 199 -14.89 27.71 4.03
C SER A 199 -14.36 27.58 5.47
N CYS A 200 -15.08 28.10 6.47
CA CYS A 200 -14.61 28.17 7.86
C CYS A 200 -14.39 26.81 8.53
N TYR A 201 -15.06 25.75 8.06
CA TYR A 201 -14.87 24.40 8.59
C TYR A 201 -13.57 23.72 8.12
N LEU A 202 -12.86 24.30 7.15
CA LEU A 202 -11.70 23.68 6.52
C LEU A 202 -10.41 23.93 7.33
N VAL A 203 -9.63 22.87 7.51
CA VAL A 203 -8.29 22.95 8.10
C VAL A 203 -7.30 23.44 7.04
N LYS A 204 -6.57 24.52 7.34
CA LYS A 204 -5.58 25.11 6.42
C LYS A 204 -4.38 24.18 6.25
N ASP A 205 -3.90 24.03 5.01
CA ASP A 205 -2.66 23.32 4.68
C ASP A 205 -1.71 24.25 3.90
N PRO A 206 -0.41 24.33 4.26
CA PRO A 206 0.55 25.20 3.55
C PRO A 206 0.71 24.87 2.06
N LEU A 207 0.48 23.62 1.64
CA LEU A 207 0.56 23.19 0.24
C LEU A 207 -0.71 23.53 -0.57
N GLN A 208 -1.78 23.97 0.09
CA GLN A 208 -3.02 24.38 -0.58
C GLN A 208 -2.79 25.52 -1.58
N ALA A 209 -1.96 26.50 -1.20
CA ALA A 209 -1.62 27.64 -2.06
C ALA A 209 -0.94 27.21 -3.37
N LEU A 210 -0.14 26.14 -3.33
CA LEU A 210 0.50 25.57 -4.51
C LEU A 210 -0.54 24.96 -5.46
N ILE A 211 -1.54 24.25 -4.94
CA ILE A 211 -2.64 23.70 -5.75
C ILE A 211 -3.47 24.84 -6.34
N GLN A 212 -3.80 25.86 -5.54
CA GLN A 212 -4.62 26.98 -6.01
C GLN A 212 -3.92 27.80 -7.10
N ARG A 213 -2.58 27.90 -7.07
CA ARG A 213 -1.81 28.54 -8.14
C ARG A 213 -2.02 27.85 -9.50
N ASP A 214 -1.96 26.53 -9.52
CA ASP A 214 -2.02 25.74 -10.77
C ASP A 214 -3.46 25.36 -11.16
N PHE A 215 -4.41 25.36 -10.22
CA PHE A 215 -5.82 25.00 -10.38
C PHE A 215 -6.77 26.02 -9.70
N PRO A 216 -6.80 27.29 -10.13
CA PRO A 216 -7.51 28.37 -9.41
C PRO A 216 -9.03 28.22 -9.34
N ALA A 217 -9.63 27.37 -10.18
CA ALA A 217 -11.07 27.10 -10.16
C ALA A 217 -11.47 25.94 -9.23
N LEU A 218 -10.50 25.28 -8.56
CA LEU A 218 -10.77 24.17 -7.66
C LEU A 218 -11.17 24.70 -6.28
N PRO A 219 -12.32 24.29 -5.70
CA PRO A 219 -12.68 24.72 -4.36
C PRO A 219 -11.74 24.14 -3.29
N ASP A 220 -11.56 24.87 -2.19
CA ASP A 220 -10.61 24.54 -1.13
C ASP A 220 -10.83 23.15 -0.52
N ALA A 221 -12.08 22.76 -0.27
CA ALA A 221 -12.43 21.45 0.26
C ALA A 221 -11.88 20.30 -0.61
N TYR A 222 -11.92 20.46 -1.94
CA TYR A 222 -11.45 19.47 -2.90
C TYR A 222 -9.92 19.48 -3.04
N ALA A 223 -9.28 20.65 -2.91
CA ALA A 223 -7.83 20.76 -2.86
C ALA A 223 -7.26 20.07 -1.61
N LEU A 224 -7.86 20.31 -0.45
CA LEU A 224 -7.49 19.70 0.82
C LEU A 224 -7.72 18.19 0.82
N ASP A 225 -8.85 17.72 0.28
CA ASP A 225 -9.09 16.26 0.12
C ASP A 225 -8.02 15.60 -0.78
N ALA A 226 -7.59 16.27 -1.85
CA ALA A 226 -6.52 15.75 -2.69
C ALA A 226 -5.17 15.67 -1.95
N LEU A 227 -4.88 16.65 -1.07
CA LEU A 227 -3.69 16.64 -0.22
C LEU A 227 -3.74 15.54 0.85
N ASP A 228 -4.90 15.31 1.47
CA ASP A 228 -5.09 14.24 2.46
C ASP A 228 -4.77 12.85 1.91
N HIS A 229 -4.97 12.65 0.62
CA HIS A 229 -4.62 11.41 -0.06
C HIS A 229 -3.22 11.40 -0.69
N ALA A 230 -2.47 12.49 -0.61
CA ALA A 230 -1.10 12.56 -1.10
C ALA A 230 -0.14 11.82 -0.16
N THR A 231 0.77 11.02 -0.71
CA THR A 231 1.77 10.30 0.09
C THR A 231 2.78 11.27 0.71
N ALA A 232 3.43 10.85 1.80
CA ALA A 232 4.48 11.66 2.44
C ALA A 232 5.58 12.06 1.44
N ALA A 233 5.97 11.16 0.53
CA ALA A 233 6.94 11.44 -0.52
C ALA A 233 6.47 12.52 -1.51
N MET A 234 5.19 12.50 -1.90
CA MET A 234 4.62 13.53 -2.78
C MET A 234 4.61 14.90 -2.09
N ARG A 235 4.18 14.96 -0.82
CA ARG A 235 4.16 16.20 -0.04
C ARG A 235 5.57 16.80 0.13
N LEU A 236 6.57 15.97 0.47
CA LEU A 236 7.97 16.41 0.56
C LEU A 236 8.48 16.98 -0.76
N ARG A 237 8.15 16.35 -1.88
CA ARG A 237 8.53 16.84 -3.22
C ARG A 237 7.85 18.16 -3.58
N MET A 238 6.57 18.31 -3.25
CA MET A 238 5.84 19.57 -3.44
C MET A 238 6.47 20.71 -2.65
N GLN A 239 6.89 20.45 -1.41
CA GLN A 239 7.57 21.43 -0.57
C GLN A 239 8.95 21.80 -1.13
N ALA A 240 9.75 20.81 -1.52
CA ALA A 240 11.12 21.03 -2.00
C ALA A 240 11.16 21.70 -3.39
N GLU A 241 10.28 21.30 -4.30
CA GLU A 241 10.32 21.73 -5.70
C GLU A 241 9.30 22.84 -6.03
N SER A 242 8.35 23.15 -5.14
CA SER A 242 7.23 24.07 -5.40
C SER A 242 6.45 23.73 -6.69
N ARG A 243 6.32 22.42 -6.98
CA ARG A 243 5.64 21.85 -8.15
C ARG A 243 4.75 20.69 -7.77
N ILE A 244 3.60 20.57 -8.45
CA ILE A 244 2.65 19.48 -8.24
C ILE A 244 3.11 18.24 -9.04
N PRO A 245 3.30 17.08 -8.40
CA PRO A 245 3.62 15.83 -9.09
C PRO A 245 2.53 15.45 -10.11
N LEU A 246 2.94 14.87 -11.26
CA LEU A 246 2.03 14.55 -12.36
C LEU A 246 0.83 13.70 -11.93
N ALA A 247 1.05 12.66 -11.13
CA ALA A 247 -0.01 11.79 -10.64
C ALA A 247 -1.06 12.54 -9.81
N LEU A 248 -0.64 13.51 -8.99
CA LEU A 248 -1.55 14.36 -8.22
C LEU A 248 -2.26 15.37 -9.14
N ALA A 249 -1.55 15.95 -10.12
CA ALA A 249 -2.13 16.86 -11.10
C ALA A 249 -3.21 16.20 -11.96
N GLU A 250 -3.03 14.93 -12.35
CA GLU A 250 -4.05 14.15 -13.07
C GLU A 250 -5.31 13.94 -12.22
N ARG A 251 -5.15 13.58 -10.95
CA ARG A 251 -6.27 13.47 -10.01
C ARG A 251 -6.99 14.80 -9.84
N LEU A 252 -6.25 15.89 -9.66
CA LEU A 252 -6.80 17.25 -9.49
C LEU A 252 -7.64 17.71 -10.69
N ARG A 253 -7.27 17.35 -11.93
CA ARG A 253 -8.10 17.64 -13.12
C ARG A 253 -9.46 16.95 -13.07
N ALA A 254 -9.49 15.68 -12.69
CA ALA A 254 -10.73 14.93 -12.55
C ALA A 254 -11.58 15.46 -11.38
N THR A 255 -10.95 15.78 -10.25
CA THR A 255 -11.60 16.41 -9.10
C THR A 255 -12.17 17.79 -9.45
N LEU A 256 -11.48 18.58 -10.28
CA LEU A 256 -11.97 19.88 -10.75
C LEU A 256 -13.25 19.74 -11.57
N GLN A 257 -13.32 18.78 -12.50
CA GLN A 257 -14.56 18.53 -13.25
C GLN A 257 -15.71 18.12 -12.32
N LEU A 258 -15.43 17.23 -11.36
CA LEU A 258 -16.42 16.83 -10.35
C LEU A 258 -16.91 18.04 -9.55
N ALA A 259 -16.01 18.85 -9.01
CA ALA A 259 -16.35 20.04 -8.23
C ALA A 259 -17.19 21.05 -9.03
N ARG A 260 -16.86 21.26 -10.32
CA ARG A 260 -17.65 22.13 -11.21
C ARG A 260 -19.06 21.59 -11.44
N LEU A 261 -19.21 20.29 -11.66
CA LEU A 261 -20.53 19.66 -11.80
C LEU A 261 -21.34 19.77 -10.50
N THR A 262 -20.75 19.44 -9.35
CA THR A 262 -21.39 19.56 -8.04
C THR A 262 -21.83 21.00 -7.79
N ARG A 263 -20.96 21.99 -7.99
CA ARG A 263 -21.31 23.41 -7.79
C ARG A 263 -22.38 23.92 -8.74
N MET A 264 -22.38 23.46 -9.98
CA MET A 264 -23.42 23.80 -10.94
C MET A 264 -24.78 23.21 -10.55
N ARG A 265 -24.82 21.95 -10.06
CA ARG A 265 -26.04 21.34 -9.50
C ARG A 265 -26.46 22.08 -8.23
N GLU A 266 -25.53 22.37 -7.33
CA GLU A 266 -25.77 23.10 -6.08
C GLU A 266 -26.47 24.44 -6.30
N ALA A 267 -26.04 25.20 -7.32
CA ALA A 267 -26.63 26.48 -7.68
C ALA A 267 -28.12 26.38 -8.11
N LEU A 268 -28.60 25.20 -8.52
CA LEU A 268 -30.04 24.95 -8.74
C LEU A 268 -30.83 24.82 -7.44
N TYR A 269 -30.20 24.48 -6.31
CA TYR A 269 -30.87 24.23 -5.02
C TYR A 269 -30.61 25.32 -3.99
N LEU A 270 -29.43 25.97 -4.02
CA LEU A 270 -29.06 27.06 -3.12
C LEU A 270 -29.09 28.40 -3.86
N PRO A 271 -29.99 29.35 -3.51
CA PRO A 271 -30.10 30.64 -4.20
C PRO A 271 -28.81 31.47 -4.16
N HIS A 272 -28.05 31.33 -3.07
CA HIS A 272 -26.87 32.14 -2.77
C HIS A 272 -25.57 31.56 -3.34
N SER A 273 -25.62 30.38 -3.98
CA SER A 273 -24.47 29.70 -4.58
C SER A 273 -24.41 29.92 -6.10
N TYR A 274 -24.51 31.18 -6.53
CA TYR A 274 -24.53 31.47 -7.97
C TYR A 274 -23.22 31.04 -8.64
N ARG A 275 -23.34 30.37 -9.80
CA ARG A 275 -22.23 30.05 -10.70
C ARG A 275 -22.61 30.38 -12.14
N PRO A 276 -21.72 30.95 -12.96
CA PRO A 276 -22.01 31.19 -14.39
C PRO A 276 -22.45 29.92 -15.13
N GLU A 277 -21.89 28.76 -14.78
CA GLU A 277 -22.26 27.46 -15.34
C GLU A 277 -23.72 27.07 -15.11
N LEU A 278 -24.38 27.59 -14.06
CA LEU A 278 -25.81 27.37 -13.81
C LEU A 278 -26.65 27.80 -15.02
N VAL A 279 -26.34 28.95 -15.60
CA VAL A 279 -27.11 29.50 -16.73
C VAL A 279 -26.94 28.60 -17.95
N ALA A 280 -25.73 28.09 -18.19
CA ALA A 280 -25.47 27.14 -19.26
C ALA A 280 -26.27 25.84 -19.09
N LEU A 281 -26.35 25.32 -17.85
CA LEU A 281 -27.17 24.15 -17.53
C LEU A 281 -28.65 24.41 -17.77
N VAL A 282 -29.20 25.51 -17.22
CA VAL A 282 -30.61 25.85 -17.39
C VAL A 282 -30.96 26.04 -18.86
N PHE A 283 -30.10 26.70 -19.64
CA PHE A 283 -30.29 26.83 -21.09
C PHE A 283 -30.26 25.48 -21.81
N ALA A 284 -29.39 24.55 -21.39
CA ALA A 284 -29.36 23.21 -21.97
C ALA A 284 -30.63 22.41 -21.65
N LEU A 285 -31.16 22.51 -20.43
CA LEU A 285 -32.41 21.87 -20.02
C LEU A 285 -33.61 22.45 -20.77
N LEU A 286 -33.70 23.78 -20.89
CA LEU A 286 -34.75 24.46 -21.65
C LEU A 286 -34.72 24.07 -23.13
N ARG A 287 -33.53 23.91 -23.74
CA ARG A 287 -33.42 23.40 -25.10
C ARG A 287 -33.88 21.95 -25.25
N LEU A 288 -33.59 21.11 -24.25
CA LEU A 288 -33.86 19.68 -24.32
C LEU A 288 -35.35 19.37 -24.13
N HIS A 289 -36.03 20.08 -23.22
CA HIS A 289 -37.40 19.79 -22.82
C HIS A 289 -38.43 20.88 -23.20
N GLY A 290 -37.95 22.08 -23.54
CA GLY A 290 -38.80 23.18 -23.96
C GLY A 290 -39.25 23.08 -25.41
N PRO A 291 -40.17 23.97 -25.84
CA PRO A 291 -40.59 24.07 -27.24
C PRO A 291 -39.39 24.38 -28.15
N ALA A 292 -39.46 23.93 -29.40
CA ALA A 292 -38.46 24.20 -30.43
C ALA A 292 -38.22 25.72 -30.60
N ALA A 293 -37.02 26.07 -31.10
CA ALA A 293 -36.53 27.43 -31.30
C ALA A 293 -37.65 28.42 -31.69
N ALA A 294 -38.01 29.30 -30.75
CA ALA A 294 -38.84 30.46 -31.01
C ALA A 294 -37.96 31.59 -31.59
N ASP A 295 -38.56 32.65 -32.15
CA ASP A 295 -37.91 33.90 -32.61
C ASP A 295 -37.18 34.69 -31.47
N PHE A 296 -36.81 34.03 -30.37
CA PHE A 296 -36.33 34.55 -29.10
C PHE A 296 -35.02 33.91 -28.69
N ASN A 297 -34.07 34.72 -28.21
CA ASN A 297 -32.81 34.25 -27.66
C ASN A 297 -32.41 35.01 -26.39
N LEU A 298 -31.74 34.31 -25.49
CA LEU A 298 -31.20 34.86 -24.25
C LEU A 298 -29.70 34.57 -24.18
N VAL A 299 -28.88 35.61 -23.99
CA VAL A 299 -27.42 35.53 -23.99
C VAL A 299 -26.86 36.05 -22.67
N LEU A 300 -26.18 35.19 -21.90
CA LEU A 300 -25.41 35.61 -20.74
C LEU A 300 -24.09 36.23 -21.19
N ARG A 301 -23.81 37.46 -20.73
CA ARG A 301 -22.54 38.14 -20.98
C ARG A 301 -21.82 38.52 -19.69
N GLN A 302 -20.50 38.54 -19.76
CA GLN A 302 -19.62 38.85 -18.65
C GLN A 302 -19.59 40.36 -18.35
N ASP A 303 -19.88 40.74 -17.10
CA ASP A 303 -19.77 42.07 -16.46
C ASP A 303 -20.58 43.24 -17.06
N ARG A 304 -20.83 43.24 -18.37
CA ARG A 304 -21.47 44.33 -19.12
C ARG A 304 -22.16 43.83 -20.39
N TYR A 305 -23.06 44.65 -20.93
CA TYR A 305 -23.79 44.36 -22.16
C TYR A 305 -22.89 44.00 -23.35
N ALA A 306 -21.77 44.71 -23.54
CA ALA A 306 -20.82 44.43 -24.61
C ALA A 306 -19.74 43.39 -24.21
N GLY A 307 -19.96 42.63 -23.13
CA GLY A 307 -19.01 41.63 -22.63
C GLY A 307 -18.95 40.36 -23.47
N GLN A 308 -18.01 39.48 -23.15
CA GLN A 308 -17.90 38.15 -23.77
C GLN A 308 -19.17 37.33 -23.47
N ALA A 309 -19.72 36.66 -24.49
CA ALA A 309 -20.83 35.73 -24.31
C ALA A 309 -20.35 34.47 -23.58
N LEU A 310 -20.96 34.17 -22.43
CA LEU A 310 -20.64 33.04 -21.58
C LEU A 310 -21.57 31.84 -21.86
N ALA A 311 -22.85 32.11 -22.12
CA ALA A 311 -23.85 31.09 -22.44
C ALA A 311 -24.96 31.68 -23.32
N GLN A 312 -25.55 30.85 -24.18
CA GLN A 312 -26.63 31.25 -25.09
C GLN A 312 -27.72 30.18 -25.12
N LEU A 313 -28.99 30.61 -25.10
CA LEU A 313 -30.12 29.70 -25.11
C LEU A 313 -30.27 29.02 -26.49
N PHE A 314 -30.25 29.79 -27.58
CA PHE A 314 -30.31 29.27 -28.95
C PHE A 314 -29.17 29.85 -29.81
N PRO A 315 -28.15 29.07 -30.20
CA PRO A 315 -26.99 29.57 -30.94
C PRO A 315 -27.20 29.73 -32.47
N GLU A 316 -28.40 29.42 -32.99
CA GLU A 316 -28.71 29.53 -34.42
C GLU A 316 -28.82 31.00 -34.88
N ARG A 317 -28.39 31.28 -36.12
CA ARG A 317 -28.40 32.62 -36.71
C ARG A 317 -29.80 32.96 -37.24
N GLY A 318 -30.31 34.16 -36.91
CA GLY A 318 -31.52 34.74 -37.53
C GLY A 318 -32.69 35.06 -36.60
N MET A 319 -32.50 35.03 -35.28
CA MET A 319 -33.55 35.32 -34.31
C MET A 319 -33.99 36.79 -34.33
N LYS A 320 -35.31 37.06 -34.23
CA LYS A 320 -35.86 38.43 -34.27
C LYS A 320 -35.68 39.20 -32.96
N GLN A 321 -35.57 38.53 -31.82
CA GLN A 321 -35.42 39.16 -30.51
C GLN A 321 -34.28 38.51 -29.71
N GLU A 322 -33.21 39.26 -29.46
CA GLU A 322 -32.11 38.87 -28.57
C GLU A 322 -32.12 39.73 -27.30
N LEU A 323 -32.19 39.07 -26.14
CA LEU A 323 -32.02 39.70 -24.83
C LEU A 323 -30.67 39.32 -24.24
N VAL A 324 -30.02 40.28 -23.58
CA VAL A 324 -28.73 40.10 -22.93
C VAL A 324 -28.89 40.12 -21.42
N LEU A 325 -28.39 39.08 -20.78
CA LEU A 325 -28.36 38.87 -19.34
C LEU A 325 -26.98 39.25 -18.79
N VAL A 326 -26.93 40.13 -17.79
CA VAL A 326 -25.70 40.52 -17.09
C VAL A 326 -25.90 40.40 -15.58
N ARG A 327 -25.00 39.70 -14.88
CA ARG A 327 -25.01 39.59 -13.41
C ARG A 327 -24.32 40.80 -12.77
N ARG A 328 -24.96 41.50 -11.84
CA ARG A 328 -24.39 42.62 -11.07
C ARG A 328 -24.96 42.67 -9.64
N SER A 329 -24.10 42.92 -8.65
CA SER A 329 -24.49 43.18 -7.25
C SER A 329 -25.47 42.16 -6.65
N GLY A 330 -25.30 40.87 -6.94
CA GLY A 330 -26.19 39.82 -6.41
C GLY A 330 -27.51 39.63 -7.19
N GLY A 331 -27.74 40.38 -8.26
CA GLY A 331 -28.92 40.31 -9.14
C GLY A 331 -28.57 40.20 -10.62
N PHE A 332 -29.57 39.89 -11.45
CA PHE A 332 -29.46 39.91 -12.91
C PHE A 332 -30.18 41.11 -13.50
N GLN A 333 -29.50 41.75 -14.44
CA GLN A 333 -30.05 42.83 -15.27
C GLN A 333 -30.26 42.32 -16.69
N LEU A 334 -31.36 42.75 -17.29
CA LEU A 334 -31.75 42.35 -18.64
C LEU A 334 -31.71 43.56 -19.58
N TYR A 335 -31.21 43.34 -20.79
CA TYR A 335 -31.05 44.38 -21.80
C TYR A 335 -31.66 43.93 -23.14
N ALA A 336 -32.38 44.83 -23.80
CA ALA A 336 -32.86 44.68 -25.18
C ALA A 336 -32.10 45.68 -26.06
N GLY A 337 -31.11 45.20 -26.81
CA GLY A 337 -30.11 46.11 -27.38
C GLY A 337 -29.30 46.81 -26.29
N SER A 338 -28.88 48.06 -26.49
CA SER A 338 -28.12 48.83 -25.51
C SER A 338 -28.95 49.42 -24.35
N LEU A 339 -30.27 49.19 -24.33
CA LEU A 339 -31.19 49.73 -23.33
C LEU A 339 -31.59 48.66 -22.32
N ALA A 340 -31.82 49.09 -21.08
CA ALA A 340 -32.38 48.23 -20.04
C ALA A 340 -33.77 47.74 -20.46
N TYR A 341 -34.09 46.49 -20.13
CA TYR A 341 -35.38 45.91 -20.45
C TYR A 341 -36.51 46.57 -19.64
N GLU A 342 -37.61 46.90 -20.30
CA GLU A 342 -38.69 47.71 -19.71
C GLU A 342 -39.52 46.97 -18.66
N ARG A 343 -39.58 45.63 -18.68
CA ARG A 343 -40.35 44.88 -17.67
C ARG A 343 -39.61 44.81 -16.35
N GLU A 344 -40.36 45.07 -15.29
CA GLU A 344 -39.89 44.90 -13.92
C GLU A 344 -39.63 43.42 -13.61
N ILE A 345 -38.50 43.17 -12.95
CA ILE A 345 -38.06 41.83 -12.54
C ILE A 345 -38.25 41.77 -11.03
N ALA A 346 -38.99 40.77 -10.55
CA ALA A 346 -39.22 40.58 -9.13
C ALA A 346 -37.89 40.41 -8.36
N GLU A 347 -37.81 40.99 -7.16
CA GLU A 347 -36.71 40.73 -6.24
C GLU A 347 -36.69 39.25 -5.83
N PRO A 348 -35.51 38.62 -5.69
CA PRO A 348 -34.16 39.21 -5.65
C PRO A 348 -33.47 39.31 -7.02
N GLN A 349 -34.21 39.29 -8.13
CA GLN A 349 -33.66 39.35 -9.50
C GLN A 349 -32.69 38.19 -9.77
N GLY A 350 -33.01 37.00 -9.27
CA GLY A 350 -32.28 35.77 -9.57
C GLY A 350 -32.58 35.25 -10.98
N LEU A 351 -31.92 34.16 -11.35
CA LEU A 351 -32.05 33.60 -12.71
C LEU A 351 -33.51 33.25 -13.05
N PHE A 352 -34.24 32.69 -12.08
CA PHE A 352 -35.60 32.20 -12.30
C PHE A 352 -36.63 33.33 -12.34
N GLU A 353 -36.38 34.42 -11.61
CA GLU A 353 -37.16 35.66 -11.69
C GLU A 353 -37.02 36.29 -13.06
N VAL A 354 -35.79 36.34 -13.60
CA VAL A 354 -35.56 36.81 -14.96
C VAL A 354 -36.24 35.93 -15.99
N LEU A 355 -36.11 34.61 -15.87
CA LEU A 355 -36.76 33.68 -16.79
C LEU A 355 -38.29 33.84 -16.77
N ALA A 356 -38.91 33.99 -15.59
CA ALA A 356 -40.35 34.27 -15.50
C ALA A 356 -40.74 35.59 -16.20
N ALA A 357 -39.90 36.62 -16.10
CA ALA A 357 -40.15 37.93 -16.70
C ALA A 357 -39.98 37.94 -18.23
N CYS A 358 -39.00 37.20 -18.76
CA CYS A 358 -38.57 37.31 -20.16
C CYS A 358 -38.92 36.12 -21.06
N LEU A 359 -39.28 34.95 -20.52
CA LEU A 359 -39.64 33.80 -21.34
C LEU A 359 -40.92 34.09 -22.16
N PRO A 360 -40.94 33.74 -23.46
CA PRO A 360 -42.12 33.88 -24.32
C PRO A 360 -43.35 33.10 -23.82
N ASP A 361 -44.54 33.49 -24.27
CA ASP A 361 -45.79 32.83 -23.88
C ASP A 361 -45.84 31.34 -24.28
N THR A 362 -45.05 30.90 -25.26
CA THR A 362 -44.89 29.48 -25.61
C THR A 362 -44.39 28.64 -24.43
N TYR A 363 -43.48 29.19 -23.62
CA TYR A 363 -42.99 28.54 -22.40
C TYR A 363 -44.01 28.66 -21.25
N ARG A 364 -44.83 29.72 -21.23
CA ARG A 364 -45.85 29.94 -20.20
C ARG A 364 -47.05 29.00 -20.31
N SER A 365 -47.15 28.25 -21.40
CA SER A 365 -48.11 27.14 -21.52
C SER A 365 -47.84 26.00 -20.53
N HIS A 366 -46.63 25.93 -19.96
CA HIS A 366 -46.30 24.97 -18.92
C HIS A 366 -47.05 25.28 -17.61
N PRO A 367 -47.70 24.30 -16.97
CA PRO A 367 -48.43 24.52 -15.74
C PRO A 367 -47.56 25.16 -14.65
N GLY A 368 -48.07 26.22 -14.02
CA GLY A 368 -47.40 26.93 -12.92
C GLY A 368 -46.35 27.95 -13.34
N TRP A 369 -46.05 28.12 -14.64
CA TRP A 369 -45.05 29.10 -15.13
C TRP A 369 -45.61 30.50 -15.35
N ALA A 370 -46.78 30.79 -14.78
CA ALA A 370 -47.44 32.09 -14.80
C ALA A 370 -47.84 32.51 -13.37
N GLY A 371 -47.82 33.81 -13.10
CA GLY A 371 -48.15 34.38 -11.79
C GLY A 371 -46.95 34.47 -10.83
N ALA A 372 -47.23 34.77 -9.56
CA ALA A 372 -46.20 35.06 -8.56
C ALA A 372 -45.31 33.86 -8.19
N ASP A 373 -45.82 32.62 -8.28
CA ASP A 373 -45.06 31.38 -7.99
C ASP A 373 -44.21 30.91 -9.18
N ALA A 374 -44.27 31.60 -10.32
CA ALA A 374 -43.59 31.18 -11.55
C ALA A 374 -42.08 30.94 -11.38
N PRO A 375 -41.30 31.78 -10.68
CA PRO A 375 -39.87 31.53 -10.47
C PRO A 375 -39.60 30.20 -9.74
N ALA A 376 -40.35 29.92 -8.68
CA ALA A 376 -40.22 28.68 -7.91
C ALA A 376 -40.71 27.45 -8.68
N ALA A 377 -41.76 27.59 -9.50
CA ALA A 377 -42.25 26.54 -10.38
C ALA A 377 -41.24 26.20 -11.50
N ILE A 378 -40.65 27.20 -12.15
CA ILE A 378 -39.60 27.01 -13.17
C ILE A 378 -38.40 26.31 -12.53
N ARG A 379 -37.97 26.75 -11.34
CA ARG A 379 -36.85 26.13 -10.63
C ARG A 379 -37.10 24.67 -10.28
N ARG A 380 -38.27 24.34 -9.73
CA ARG A 380 -38.69 22.95 -9.47
C ARG A 380 -38.71 22.11 -10.73
N GLN A 381 -39.14 22.68 -11.86
CA GLN A 381 -39.13 22.00 -13.14
C GLN A 381 -37.70 21.73 -13.65
N MET A 382 -36.77 22.68 -13.49
CA MET A 382 -35.36 22.46 -13.83
C MET A 382 -34.74 21.36 -12.97
N GLN A 383 -35.09 21.30 -11.67
CA GLN A 383 -34.64 20.25 -10.77
C GLN A 383 -35.20 18.88 -11.19
N ALA A 384 -36.45 18.82 -11.64
CA ALA A 384 -37.07 17.58 -12.12
C ALA A 384 -36.50 17.09 -13.47
N TRP A 385 -36.03 18.00 -14.32
CA TRP A 385 -35.37 17.66 -15.59
C TRP A 385 -33.87 17.37 -15.45
N LEU A 386 -33.29 17.58 -14.27
CA LEU A 386 -31.87 17.34 -14.05
C LEU A 386 -31.59 15.83 -14.16
N PRO A 387 -30.60 15.41 -14.99
CA PRO A 387 -30.23 14.01 -15.05
C PRO A 387 -29.67 13.52 -13.71
N ASP A 388 -30.10 12.33 -13.29
CA ASP A 388 -29.63 11.71 -12.05
C ASP A 388 -28.18 11.23 -12.14
N GLU A 389 -27.66 11.00 -13.35
CA GLU A 389 -26.33 10.46 -13.59
C GLU A 389 -25.36 11.46 -14.25
N ARG A 390 -24.08 11.39 -13.86
CA ARG A 390 -22.99 12.19 -14.41
C ARG A 390 -22.86 12.13 -15.93
N GLY A 391 -22.98 10.94 -16.54
CA GLY A 391 -22.74 10.73 -17.98
C GLY A 391 -23.69 11.55 -18.87
N PRO A 392 -25.02 11.40 -18.71
CA PRO A 392 -26.02 12.25 -19.36
C PRO A 392 -25.79 13.75 -19.15
N LEU A 393 -25.42 14.18 -17.93
CA LEU A 393 -25.16 15.58 -17.62
C LEU A 393 -23.94 16.13 -18.38
N LEU A 394 -22.85 15.36 -18.48
CA LEU A 394 -21.68 15.73 -19.28
C LEU A 394 -22.04 15.86 -20.77
N ARG A 395 -22.86 14.93 -21.30
CA ARG A 395 -23.34 14.99 -22.69
C ARG A 395 -24.21 16.22 -22.94
N LEU A 396 -25.10 16.54 -22.01
CA LEU A 396 -25.98 17.73 -22.08
C LEU A 396 -25.16 19.03 -22.18
N LEU A 397 -24.04 19.11 -21.47
CA LEU A 397 -23.15 20.27 -21.47
C LEU A 397 -22.09 20.26 -22.58
N GLY A 398 -22.00 19.18 -23.37
CA GLY A 398 -20.94 18.99 -24.37
C GLY A 398 -19.55 18.83 -23.76
N TRP A 399 -19.45 18.39 -22.50
CA TRP A 399 -18.18 18.20 -21.80
C TRP A 399 -17.64 16.80 -22.05
N ARG A 400 -16.32 16.69 -22.25
CA ARG A 400 -15.62 15.40 -22.29
C ARG A 400 -15.37 14.91 -20.88
N GLU A 401 -15.63 13.64 -20.62
CA GLU A 401 -15.29 13.03 -19.34
C GLU A 401 -13.78 13.11 -19.12
N ALA A 402 -13.37 13.77 -18.02
CA ALA A 402 -12.01 13.64 -17.53
C ALA A 402 -11.82 12.19 -17.11
N ARG A 403 -10.73 11.53 -17.55
CA ARG A 403 -10.46 10.09 -17.29
C ARG A 403 -10.99 9.71 -15.90
N PRO A 404 -11.92 8.75 -15.81
CA PRO A 404 -12.65 8.49 -14.59
C PRO A 404 -11.64 8.23 -13.46
N GLN A 405 -11.79 8.97 -12.36
CA GLN A 405 -11.22 8.49 -11.11
C GLN A 405 -11.81 7.12 -10.87
N ALA A 406 -10.96 6.16 -10.53
CA ALA A 406 -11.39 4.81 -10.29
C ALA A 406 -12.26 4.74 -9.03
N SER A 407 -13.54 5.07 -9.18
CA SER A 407 -14.57 4.65 -8.26
C SER A 407 -14.65 3.14 -8.38
N THR A 408 -14.29 2.48 -7.31
CA THR A 408 -14.40 1.04 -7.06
C THR A 408 -15.84 0.54 -7.06
N MET A 409 -16.82 1.44 -6.92
CA MET A 409 -18.24 1.19 -7.13
C MET A 409 -18.63 1.87 -8.44
N GLN A 410 -19.10 1.09 -9.41
CA GLN A 410 -19.62 1.59 -10.67
C GLN A 410 -21.11 1.24 -10.78
N ARG A 411 -21.89 2.14 -11.37
CA ARG A 411 -23.25 1.81 -11.79
C ARG A 411 -23.18 0.89 -12.98
N MET A 412 -23.80 -0.28 -12.85
CA MET A 412 -23.95 -1.24 -13.92
C MET A 412 -25.06 -0.77 -14.87
N GLU A 413 -25.13 -1.33 -16.09
CA GLU A 413 -26.16 -0.96 -17.09
C GLU A 413 -27.61 -1.17 -16.59
N ASP A 414 -27.78 -1.95 -15.52
CA ASP A 414 -29.07 -2.21 -14.86
C ASP A 414 -29.39 -1.24 -13.71
N GLY A 415 -28.59 -0.20 -13.51
CA GLY A 415 -28.79 0.84 -12.50
C GLY A 415 -28.30 0.48 -11.09
N ARG A 416 -27.83 -0.75 -10.86
CA ARG A 416 -27.27 -1.16 -9.55
C ARG A 416 -25.85 -0.63 -9.37
N ALA A 417 -25.54 -0.21 -8.16
CA ALA A 417 -24.17 0.06 -7.75
C ALA A 417 -23.43 -1.28 -7.49
N GLY A 418 -22.40 -1.57 -8.28
CA GLY A 418 -21.66 -2.83 -8.24
C GLY A 418 -20.16 -2.66 -8.46
N TYR A 419 -19.44 -3.77 -8.39
CA TYR A 419 -18.00 -3.82 -8.70
C TYR A 419 -17.82 -4.35 -10.13
N LEU A 420 -16.91 -3.76 -10.91
CA LEU A 420 -16.46 -4.40 -12.13
C LEU A 420 -15.75 -5.71 -11.80
N LEU A 421 -16.26 -6.83 -12.33
CA LEU A 421 -15.55 -8.11 -12.38
C LEU A 421 -14.47 -8.03 -13.47
N GLY A 422 -13.41 -7.26 -13.22
CA GLY A 422 -12.32 -7.09 -14.19
C GLY A 422 -11.36 -5.99 -13.76
N GLY A 423 -10.09 -6.36 -13.59
CA GLY A 423 -9.08 -5.52 -12.94
C GLY A 423 -8.76 -4.22 -13.67
N CYS A 424 -8.88 -3.11 -12.95
CA CYS A 424 -7.84 -2.07 -12.82
C CYS A 424 -8.21 -1.09 -11.67
N GLN A 425 -7.34 -1.04 -10.65
CA GLN A 425 -6.92 0.09 -9.80
C GLN A 425 -8.00 1.15 -9.48
N SER A 426 -8.42 1.47 -8.26
CA SER A 426 -7.70 1.56 -6.98
C SER A 426 -8.70 2.01 -5.88
N CYS A 427 -8.44 1.68 -4.61
CA CYS A 427 -9.05 2.30 -3.41
C CYS A 427 -10.33 1.70 -2.75
N ILE A 428 -10.67 0.43 -2.95
CA ILE A 428 -11.46 -0.35 -1.95
C ILE A 428 -10.75 -1.70 -1.80
N SER A 429 -10.82 -2.27 -0.61
CA SER A 429 -10.35 -3.61 -0.24
C SER A 429 -10.93 -4.70 -1.16
N SER A 430 -10.38 -4.84 -2.35
CA SER A 430 -10.52 -6.02 -3.18
C SER A 430 -10.18 -7.25 -2.34
N PRO A 431 -10.85 -8.41 -2.52
CA PRO A 431 -10.44 -9.68 -1.93
C PRO A 431 -8.92 -9.92 -2.10
N ASP A 432 -8.37 -9.50 -3.23
CA ASP A 432 -6.95 -9.54 -3.56
C ASP A 432 -6.09 -8.52 -2.75
N ARG A 433 -6.63 -7.33 -2.40
CA ARG A 433 -5.97 -6.40 -1.47
C ARG A 433 -6.04 -6.88 -0.03
N VAL A 434 -7.16 -7.47 0.41
CA VAL A 434 -7.29 -8.11 1.73
C VAL A 434 -6.35 -9.30 1.82
N LEU A 435 -6.24 -10.08 0.75
CA LEU A 435 -5.28 -11.17 0.63
C LEU A 435 -3.85 -10.65 0.74
N ARG A 436 -3.45 -9.65 -0.07
CA ARG A 436 -2.13 -9.00 0.02
C ARG A 436 -1.87 -8.41 1.40
N GLN A 437 -2.86 -7.77 2.03
CA GLN A 437 -2.72 -7.19 3.35
C GLN A 437 -2.56 -8.26 4.44
N ARG A 438 -3.31 -9.36 4.37
CA ARG A 438 -3.17 -10.48 5.31
C ARG A 438 -1.85 -11.22 5.10
N VAL A 439 -1.41 -11.39 3.86
CA VAL A 439 -0.08 -11.93 3.53
C VAL A 439 1.02 -11.00 4.07
N ARG A 440 0.93 -9.68 3.88
CA ARG A 440 1.87 -8.70 4.46
C ARG A 440 1.84 -8.67 5.99
N ALA A 441 0.68 -8.89 6.61
CA ALA A 441 0.56 -8.97 8.06
C ALA A 441 1.20 -10.26 8.60
N LEU A 442 1.07 -11.38 7.87
CA LEU A 442 1.65 -12.67 8.25
C LEU A 442 3.15 -12.74 7.96
N TYR A 443 3.62 -12.12 6.87
CA TYR A 443 5.01 -12.06 6.45
C TYR A 443 5.45 -10.60 6.20
N PRO A 444 5.76 -9.83 7.25
CA PRO A 444 6.14 -8.43 7.09
C PRO A 444 7.50 -8.24 6.40
N GLY A 445 8.33 -9.29 6.37
CA GLY A 445 9.69 -9.26 5.80
C GLY A 445 9.77 -9.62 4.32
N ILE A 446 8.65 -9.93 3.65
CA ILE A 446 8.59 -10.06 2.20
C ILE A 446 8.15 -8.73 1.59
N GLY A 447 8.99 -8.14 0.74
CA GLY A 447 8.65 -6.95 -0.03
C GLY A 447 7.49 -7.21 -1.01
N ASP A 448 7.11 -6.19 -1.77
CA ASP A 448 5.95 -6.27 -2.66
C ASP A 448 6.08 -7.37 -3.72
N GLU A 449 7.25 -7.51 -4.35
CA GLU A 449 7.50 -8.59 -5.31
C GLU A 449 7.42 -9.99 -4.68
N GLY A 450 7.90 -10.13 -3.43
CA GLY A 450 7.80 -11.39 -2.68
C GLY A 450 6.37 -11.72 -2.27
N THR A 451 5.56 -10.70 -1.96
CA THR A 451 4.13 -10.85 -1.69
C THR A 451 3.40 -11.40 -2.91
N GLU A 452 3.68 -10.87 -4.11
CA GLU A 452 3.10 -11.38 -5.35
C GLU A 452 3.52 -12.81 -5.65
N HIS A 453 4.81 -13.11 -5.49
CA HIS A 453 5.33 -14.45 -5.73
C HIS A 453 4.71 -15.49 -4.78
N TYR A 454 4.48 -15.10 -3.53
CA TYR A 454 3.81 -15.94 -2.54
C TYR A 454 2.33 -16.16 -2.88
N ILE A 455 1.61 -15.12 -3.31
CA ILE A 455 0.23 -15.25 -3.77
C ILE A 455 0.13 -16.16 -5.00
N GLN A 456 1.05 -16.04 -5.95
CA GLN A 456 1.14 -16.94 -7.11
C GLN A 456 1.43 -18.38 -6.69
N ALA A 457 2.31 -18.60 -5.70
CA ALA A 457 2.56 -19.91 -5.15
C ALA A 457 1.32 -20.51 -4.46
N LEU A 458 0.54 -19.70 -3.73
CA LEU A 458 -0.72 -20.12 -3.10
C LEU A 458 -1.80 -20.49 -4.12
N LEU A 459 -1.84 -19.82 -5.28
CA LEU A 459 -2.77 -20.12 -6.37
C LEU A 459 -2.49 -21.47 -7.06
N LEU A 460 -1.23 -21.93 -7.01
CA LEU A 460 -0.81 -23.22 -7.56
C LEU A 460 -1.04 -24.40 -6.59
N GLN A 461 -1.36 -24.12 -5.33
CA GLN A 461 -1.66 -25.15 -4.34
C GLN A 461 -3.12 -25.62 -4.45
N PRO A 462 -3.41 -26.89 -4.14
CA PRO A 462 -4.78 -27.38 -4.08
C PRO A 462 -5.59 -26.68 -2.98
N GLY A 463 -6.88 -26.41 -3.25
CA GLY A 463 -7.78 -25.70 -2.34
C GLY A 463 -7.95 -24.21 -2.69
N THR A 464 -8.72 -23.47 -1.91
CA THR A 464 -8.86 -22.03 -2.13
C THR A 464 -7.67 -21.27 -1.53
N VAL A 465 -7.31 -20.13 -2.13
CA VAL A 465 -6.22 -19.27 -1.64
C VAL A 465 -6.46 -18.82 -0.19
N TYR A 466 -7.71 -18.58 0.18
CA TYR A 466 -8.09 -18.20 1.53
C TYR A 466 -7.96 -19.35 2.53
N ASP A 467 -8.24 -20.59 2.14
CA ASP A 467 -8.04 -21.75 3.01
C ASP A 467 -6.56 -21.99 3.27
N ASN A 468 -5.73 -21.87 2.24
CA ASN A 468 -4.27 -22.01 2.37
C ASN A 468 -3.67 -20.88 3.24
N LEU A 469 -4.15 -19.64 3.07
CA LEU A 469 -3.74 -18.53 3.93
C LEU A 469 -4.24 -18.69 5.38
N LEU A 470 -5.48 -19.12 5.57
CA LEU A 470 -6.03 -19.36 6.91
C LEU A 470 -5.27 -20.48 7.62
N ARG A 471 -4.87 -21.53 6.89
CA ARG A 471 -4.02 -22.61 7.40
C ARG A 471 -2.66 -22.05 7.87
N ALA A 472 -2.01 -21.23 7.05
CA ALA A 472 -0.75 -20.58 7.42
C ALA A 472 -0.90 -19.66 8.65
N GLU A 473 -2.00 -18.91 8.77
CA GLU A 473 -2.28 -18.09 9.96
C GLU A 473 -2.55 -18.93 11.22
N GLN A 474 -3.14 -20.12 11.06
CA GLN A 474 -3.36 -21.06 12.17
C GLN A 474 -2.05 -21.71 12.60
N GLU A 475 -1.21 -22.12 11.65
CA GLU A 475 0.13 -22.66 11.89
C GLU A 475 0.99 -21.67 12.67
N TYR A 476 1.03 -20.39 12.24
CA TYR A 476 1.76 -19.35 12.97
C TYR A 476 1.25 -19.16 14.39
N ARG A 477 -0.08 -19.13 14.59
CA ARG A 477 -0.68 -18.99 15.92
C ARG A 477 -0.34 -20.17 16.83
N GLN A 478 -0.34 -21.40 16.32
CA GLN A 478 0.05 -22.58 17.08
C GLN A 478 1.54 -22.55 17.45
N LEU A 479 2.41 -22.18 16.49
CA LEU A 479 3.84 -22.00 16.70
C LEU A 479 4.11 -20.93 17.77
N GLU A 480 3.54 -19.74 17.62
CA GLU A 480 3.71 -18.62 18.54
C GLU A 480 3.24 -18.99 19.95
N GLY A 481 2.06 -19.61 20.07
CA GLY A 481 1.53 -20.09 21.35
C GLY A 481 2.44 -21.12 22.01
N ARG A 482 2.96 -22.10 21.25
CA ARG A 482 3.87 -23.15 21.77
C ARG A 482 5.21 -22.57 22.23
N LEU A 483 5.79 -21.65 21.46
CA LEU A 483 7.06 -21.00 21.79
C LEU A 483 6.95 -20.12 23.04
N HIS A 484 5.86 -19.36 23.19
CA HIS A 484 5.60 -18.56 24.39
C HIS A 484 5.23 -19.40 25.61
N ALA A 485 4.61 -20.57 25.42
CA ALA A 485 4.43 -21.54 26.50
C ALA A 485 5.79 -22.08 26.96
N TRP A 486 6.64 -22.53 26.02
CA TRP A 486 7.99 -23.00 26.31
C TRP A 486 8.87 -21.94 26.98
N ALA A 487 8.74 -20.67 26.59
CA ALA A 487 9.48 -19.58 27.21
C ALA A 487 9.18 -19.41 28.71
N ARG A 488 8.01 -19.88 29.16
CA ARG A 488 7.56 -19.83 30.55
C ARG A 488 7.77 -21.15 31.31
N GLU A 489 8.14 -22.23 30.63
CA GLU A 489 8.41 -23.53 31.25
C GLU A 489 9.69 -23.47 32.09
N THR A 490 9.66 -24.11 33.27
CA THR A 490 10.82 -24.28 34.16
C THR A 490 11.29 -25.74 34.14
N PRO A 491 12.61 -26.03 34.26
CA PRO A 491 13.71 -25.11 34.55
C PRO A 491 14.23 -24.40 33.29
N GLY A 492 14.73 -23.16 33.43
CA GLY A 492 15.36 -22.38 32.37
C GLY A 492 15.30 -20.87 32.61
N ASN A 493 16.13 -20.08 31.91
CA ASN A 493 16.06 -18.62 31.96
C ASN A 493 14.92 -18.12 31.05
N PRO A 494 13.82 -17.59 31.61
CA PRO A 494 12.66 -17.21 30.81
C PRO A 494 12.96 -16.07 29.84
N ARG A 495 13.89 -15.17 30.16
CA ARG A 495 14.29 -14.07 29.25
C ARG A 495 15.07 -14.59 28.04
N ALA A 496 16.02 -15.49 28.26
CA ALA A 496 16.78 -16.10 27.16
C ALA A 496 15.86 -16.93 26.26
N ARG A 497 14.93 -17.71 26.85
CA ARG A 497 13.95 -18.48 26.06
C ARG A 497 12.98 -17.60 25.30
N GLN A 498 12.53 -16.48 25.89
CA GLN A 498 11.71 -15.51 25.18
C GLN A 498 12.45 -14.93 23.97
N GLN A 499 13.75 -14.59 24.09
CA GLN A 499 14.55 -14.11 22.97
C GLN A 499 14.67 -15.16 21.83
N VAL A 500 14.81 -16.44 22.19
CA VAL A 500 14.82 -17.55 21.22
C VAL A 500 13.45 -17.69 20.54
N ALA A 501 12.37 -17.66 21.32
CA ALA A 501 10.99 -17.71 20.83
C ALA A 501 10.72 -16.56 19.84
N ASP A 502 11.06 -15.32 20.21
CA ASP A 502 10.88 -14.13 19.38
C ASP A 502 11.71 -14.22 18.09
N SER A 503 12.91 -14.80 18.16
CA SER A 503 13.78 -14.98 16.98
C SER A 503 13.23 -16.03 16.02
N LEU A 504 12.68 -17.14 16.53
CA LEU A 504 12.00 -18.15 15.72
C LEU A 504 10.70 -17.62 15.11
N CYS A 505 9.91 -16.82 15.84
CA CYS A 505 8.74 -16.14 15.29
C CYS A 505 9.12 -15.19 14.15
N ARG A 506 10.16 -14.36 14.35
CA ARG A 506 10.68 -13.46 13.30
C ARG A 506 11.20 -14.22 12.09
N ALA A 507 11.86 -15.37 12.29
CA ALA A 507 12.32 -16.25 11.23
C ALA A 507 11.16 -16.81 10.41
N TRP A 508 10.10 -17.27 11.09
CA TRP A 508 8.91 -17.80 10.43
C TRP A 508 8.22 -16.73 9.59
N GLN A 509 8.10 -15.51 10.13
CA GLN A 509 7.55 -14.33 9.45
C GLN A 509 8.46 -13.73 8.37
N MET A 510 9.60 -14.37 8.06
CA MET A 510 10.61 -13.92 7.09
C MET A 510 11.21 -12.54 7.38
N ARG A 511 11.21 -12.10 8.65
CA ARG A 511 11.76 -10.81 9.11
C ARG A 511 13.25 -10.88 9.51
N SER A 512 13.90 -12.00 9.25
CA SER A 512 15.32 -12.21 9.58
C SER A 512 16.23 -11.66 8.49
N ASP A 513 17.49 -11.39 8.84
CA ASP A 513 18.48 -10.83 7.92
C ASP A 513 18.64 -11.71 6.68
N ARG A 514 18.43 -11.11 5.51
CA ARG A 514 18.69 -11.72 4.21
C ARG A 514 20.18 -11.58 3.92
N PHE A 515 20.88 -12.70 3.87
CA PHE A 515 22.27 -12.71 3.41
C PHE A 515 22.29 -12.89 1.89
N SER A 516 22.88 -11.92 1.18
CA SER A 516 23.36 -12.14 -0.18
C SER A 516 24.84 -12.52 -0.10
N ARG A 517 25.14 -13.81 -0.19
CA ARG A 517 26.49 -14.27 -0.50
C ARG A 517 26.52 -14.65 -1.97
N SER A 518 27.47 -14.08 -2.72
CA SER A 518 27.53 -14.05 -4.19
C SER A 518 27.66 -15.41 -4.91
N ILE A 519 27.48 -16.54 -4.23
CA ILE A 519 27.76 -17.87 -4.80
C ILE A 519 26.48 -18.59 -5.24
N ASP A 520 25.31 -18.22 -4.72
CA ASP A 520 24.02 -18.71 -5.24
C ASP A 520 23.02 -17.55 -5.23
N HIS A 521 22.47 -17.19 -6.39
CA HIS A 521 21.58 -16.04 -6.62
C HIS A 521 20.17 -16.20 -6.01
N HIS A 522 20.04 -16.86 -4.86
CA HIS A 522 18.79 -16.93 -4.11
C HIS A 522 18.97 -16.19 -2.80
N ALA A 523 18.18 -15.13 -2.56
CA ALA A 523 18.14 -14.48 -1.27
C ALA A 523 17.68 -15.50 -0.22
N MET A 524 18.62 -16.03 0.57
CA MET A 524 18.31 -17.07 1.54
C MET A 524 18.20 -16.45 2.94
N LEU A 525 17.23 -16.92 3.71
CA LEU A 525 17.01 -16.43 5.08
C LEU A 525 17.95 -17.16 6.04
N SER A 526 18.62 -16.35 6.88
CA SER A 526 19.50 -16.84 7.94
C SER A 526 18.88 -16.55 9.30
N VAL A 527 18.94 -17.52 10.20
CA VAL A 527 18.50 -17.39 11.59
C VAL A 527 19.71 -17.53 12.47
N SER A 528 20.02 -16.50 13.25
CA SER A 528 21.17 -16.50 14.16
C SER A 528 20.74 -16.21 15.59
N ILE A 529 21.00 -17.18 16.46
CA ILE A 529 20.71 -17.13 17.89
C ILE A 529 22.02 -17.50 18.59
N VAL A 530 22.63 -16.52 19.25
CA VAL A 530 23.95 -16.67 19.86
C VAL A 530 23.91 -16.19 21.31
N ALA A 531 24.61 -16.89 22.20
CA ALA A 531 24.84 -16.50 23.60
C ALA A 531 23.56 -16.33 24.44
N ALA A 532 22.58 -17.23 24.24
CA ALA A 532 21.34 -17.29 25.02
C ALA A 532 21.22 -18.66 25.72
N PRO A 533 21.66 -18.82 26.98
CA PRO A 533 21.67 -20.11 27.67
C PRO A 533 20.24 -20.56 27.99
N VAL A 534 19.65 -21.38 27.11
CA VAL A 534 18.27 -21.87 27.21
C VAL A 534 18.19 -23.31 27.69
N GLY A 535 19.30 -24.06 27.62
CA GLY A 535 19.44 -25.44 28.07
C GLY A 535 18.82 -26.50 27.15
N SER A 536 17.60 -26.26 26.66
CA SER A 536 16.89 -27.16 25.73
C SER A 536 16.10 -26.36 24.69
N LEU A 537 15.80 -26.98 23.55
CA LEU A 537 14.93 -26.41 22.52
C LEU A 537 13.49 -26.93 22.65
N PRO A 538 12.48 -26.16 22.19
CA PRO A 538 11.10 -26.61 22.20
C PRO A 538 10.84 -27.69 21.14
N ALA A 539 9.94 -28.61 21.47
CA ALA A 539 9.27 -29.42 20.45
C ALA A 539 8.28 -28.53 19.69
N LEU A 540 8.56 -28.30 18.40
CA LEU A 540 7.71 -27.52 17.51
C LEU A 540 6.44 -28.30 17.12
N PRO A 541 5.29 -27.63 16.91
CA PRO A 541 4.07 -28.30 16.45
C PRO A 541 4.27 -29.04 15.13
N ALA A 542 3.55 -30.15 14.95
CA ALA A 542 3.54 -30.87 13.68
C ALA A 542 3.02 -29.96 12.55
N GLY A 543 3.69 -30.00 11.39
CA GLY A 543 3.34 -29.13 10.25
C GLY A 543 4.03 -27.76 10.25
N THR A 544 4.87 -27.44 11.24
CA THR A 544 5.68 -26.20 11.20
C THR A 544 6.70 -26.27 10.06
N ASP A 545 6.61 -25.35 9.10
CA ASP A 545 7.51 -25.26 7.95
C ASP A 545 8.45 -24.04 8.03
N PHE A 546 9.76 -24.30 7.99
CA PHE A 546 10.83 -23.31 7.80
C PHE A 546 11.62 -23.57 6.50
N SER A 547 10.97 -24.10 5.45
CA SER A 547 11.57 -24.38 4.14
C SER A 547 12.26 -23.18 3.47
N HIS A 548 11.94 -21.96 3.88
CA HIS A 548 12.58 -20.73 3.43
C HIS A 548 13.90 -20.39 4.14
N VAL A 549 14.23 -21.07 5.25
CA VAL A 549 15.48 -20.86 6.00
C VAL A 549 16.58 -21.78 5.48
N SER A 550 17.72 -21.21 5.10
CA SER A 550 18.88 -21.97 4.61
C SER A 550 20.05 -22.01 5.57
N GLU A 551 20.18 -21.02 6.46
CA GLU A 551 21.25 -20.97 7.45
C GLU A 551 20.66 -20.87 8.85
N LEU A 552 21.08 -21.77 9.74
CA LEU A 552 20.65 -21.81 11.13
C LEU A 552 21.87 -21.84 12.04
N THR A 553 22.02 -20.78 12.83
CA THR A 553 23.08 -20.63 13.82
C THR A 553 22.48 -20.63 15.22
N LEU A 554 22.87 -21.59 16.02
CA LEU A 554 22.43 -21.86 17.39
C LEU A 554 23.67 -22.06 18.28
N ALA A 555 24.39 -20.98 18.56
CA ALA A 555 25.70 -21.05 19.21
C ALA A 555 25.67 -20.53 20.66
N GLY A 556 26.33 -21.21 21.59
CA GLY A 556 26.41 -20.72 22.99
C GLY A 556 25.06 -20.75 23.71
N LEU A 557 24.23 -21.75 23.45
CA LEU A 557 22.87 -21.88 24.01
C LEU A 557 22.78 -22.89 25.17
N GLU A 558 23.90 -23.51 25.53
CA GLU A 558 24.01 -24.58 26.54
C GLU A 558 23.13 -25.80 26.25
N LEU A 559 22.87 -26.08 24.96
CA LEU A 559 22.00 -27.19 24.57
C LEU A 559 22.63 -28.53 24.95
N SER A 560 21.91 -29.35 25.73
CA SER A 560 22.28 -30.74 25.98
C SER A 560 21.77 -31.70 24.90
N ASP A 561 20.63 -31.38 24.28
CA ASP A 561 20.01 -32.17 23.22
C ASP A 561 19.21 -31.27 22.26
N VAL A 562 18.97 -31.77 21.04
CA VAL A 562 18.10 -31.15 20.03
C VAL A 562 16.94 -32.11 19.74
N PRO A 563 15.68 -31.71 20.00
CA PRO A 563 14.52 -32.57 19.76
C PRO A 563 14.45 -33.07 18.32
N ARG A 564 14.11 -34.35 18.13
CA ARG A 564 14.01 -35.00 16.80
C ARG A 564 13.13 -34.26 15.80
N GLY A 565 12.06 -33.61 16.28
CA GLY A 565 11.15 -32.83 15.44
C GLY A 565 11.69 -31.47 15.01
N PHE A 566 12.71 -30.94 15.69
CA PHE A 566 13.17 -29.57 15.50
C PHE A 566 13.88 -29.38 14.15
N LEU A 567 14.89 -30.21 13.85
CA LEU A 567 15.63 -30.11 12.57
C LEU A 567 14.77 -30.50 11.36
N ALA A 568 13.75 -31.34 11.57
CA ALA A 568 12.82 -31.75 10.52
C ALA A 568 12.00 -30.58 9.94
N CYS A 569 11.85 -29.49 10.70
CA CYS A 569 11.17 -28.28 10.23
C CYS A 569 12.01 -27.44 9.25
N PHE A 570 13.30 -27.74 9.06
CA PHE A 570 14.23 -26.98 8.21
C PHE A 570 14.75 -27.82 7.01
N PRO A 571 13.89 -28.29 6.09
CA PRO A 571 14.28 -29.28 5.07
C PRO A 571 15.28 -28.76 4.04
N ARG A 572 15.38 -27.44 3.83
CA ARG A 572 16.28 -26.80 2.85
C ARG A 572 17.53 -26.17 3.46
N LEU A 573 17.92 -26.64 4.66
CA LEU A 573 19.06 -26.09 5.36
C LEU A 573 20.37 -26.42 4.63
N ARG A 574 21.16 -25.38 4.34
CA ARG A 574 22.49 -25.46 3.72
C ARG A 574 23.62 -25.26 4.72
N ARG A 575 23.39 -24.50 5.80
CA ARG A 575 24.37 -24.29 6.87
C ARG A 575 23.72 -24.50 8.23
N LEU A 576 24.30 -25.39 9.03
CA LEU A 576 23.93 -25.62 10.42
C LEU A 576 25.13 -25.35 11.31
N GLU A 577 24.96 -24.43 12.25
CA GLU A 577 25.98 -24.09 13.24
C GLU A 577 25.43 -24.29 14.66
N LEU A 578 26.05 -25.20 15.41
CA LEU A 578 25.72 -25.58 16.79
C LEU A 578 26.94 -25.43 17.73
N SER A 579 27.82 -24.48 17.40
CA SER A 579 29.08 -24.21 18.12
C SER A 579 28.87 -23.87 19.60
N ASN A 580 29.79 -24.27 20.47
CA ASN A 580 29.79 -23.92 21.91
C ASN A 580 28.49 -24.31 22.65
N ASN A 581 27.98 -25.53 22.46
CA ASN A 581 26.87 -26.07 23.28
C ASN A 581 27.38 -27.23 24.16
N ALA A 582 26.45 -27.95 24.79
CA ALA A 582 26.74 -29.09 25.66
C ALA A 582 26.30 -30.44 25.03
N LEU A 583 26.21 -30.50 23.69
CA LEU A 583 25.69 -31.68 22.97
C LEU A 583 26.63 -32.88 23.16
N THR A 584 26.05 -34.04 23.48
CA THR A 584 26.79 -35.29 23.69
C THR A 584 26.80 -36.21 22.48
N GLU A 585 25.91 -35.99 21.52
CA GLU A 585 25.72 -36.83 20.34
C GLU A 585 25.37 -35.96 19.12
N LEU A 586 25.33 -36.55 17.91
CA LEU A 586 24.81 -35.85 16.74
C LEU A 586 23.28 -35.72 16.86
N PRO A 587 22.71 -34.56 16.52
CA PRO A 587 21.29 -34.32 16.75
C PRO A 587 20.43 -35.21 15.83
N PRO A 588 19.35 -35.84 16.37
CA PRO A 588 18.47 -36.68 15.58
C PRO A 588 17.74 -35.86 14.51
N GLY A 589 17.61 -36.40 13.29
CA GLY A 589 17.00 -35.72 12.15
C GLY A 589 18.00 -35.01 11.24
N LEU A 590 19.29 -34.97 11.61
CA LEU A 590 20.38 -34.48 10.76
C LEU A 590 20.44 -35.22 9.42
N GLU A 591 20.15 -36.51 9.40
CA GLU A 591 20.13 -37.38 8.21
C GLU A 591 19.13 -36.93 7.13
N ARG A 592 18.16 -36.07 7.47
CA ARG A 592 17.14 -35.55 6.54
C ARG A 592 17.57 -34.28 5.83
N LEU A 593 18.67 -33.64 6.26
CA LEU A 593 19.15 -32.37 5.72
C LEU A 593 20.03 -32.59 4.49
N THR A 594 19.46 -33.17 3.42
CA THR A 594 20.23 -33.58 2.23
C THR A 594 20.82 -32.42 1.43
N GLU A 595 20.31 -31.19 1.61
CA GLU A 595 20.87 -29.97 1.02
C GLU A 595 22.03 -29.35 1.84
N LEU A 596 22.39 -29.94 2.99
CA LEU A 596 23.38 -29.38 3.90
C LEU A 596 24.78 -29.35 3.26
N ARG A 597 25.39 -28.17 3.23
CA ARG A 597 26.73 -27.92 2.71
C ARG A 597 27.74 -27.62 3.80
N GLN A 598 27.31 -27.07 4.92
CA GLN A 598 28.18 -26.70 6.04
C GLN A 598 27.58 -27.18 7.36
N LEU A 599 28.33 -28.02 8.08
CA LEU A 599 27.97 -28.48 9.42
C LEU A 599 29.09 -28.08 10.39
N LEU A 600 28.76 -27.18 11.31
CA LEU A 600 29.69 -26.64 12.30
C LEU A 600 29.19 -26.99 13.71
N MET A 601 29.89 -27.86 14.43
CA MET A 601 29.60 -28.18 15.83
C MET A 601 30.86 -28.15 16.72
N PRO A 602 31.77 -27.17 16.57
CA PRO A 602 32.97 -27.12 17.39
C PRO A 602 32.65 -26.85 18.86
N ARG A 603 33.53 -27.32 19.75
CA ARG A 603 33.44 -27.08 21.21
C ARG A 603 32.12 -27.56 21.81
N ASN A 604 31.78 -28.82 21.53
CA ASN A 604 30.71 -29.57 22.18
C ASN A 604 31.31 -30.76 22.96
N ARG A 605 30.49 -31.74 23.36
CA ARG A 605 30.92 -32.97 24.05
C ARG A 605 30.57 -34.23 23.24
N ILE A 606 30.55 -34.10 21.92
CA ILE A 606 30.00 -35.12 21.01
C ILE A 606 30.84 -36.39 21.06
N ARG A 607 30.15 -37.52 21.21
CA ARG A 607 30.62 -38.89 20.98
C ARG A 607 29.75 -39.51 19.89
N ILE A 608 30.33 -40.42 19.10
CA ILE A 608 29.61 -41.08 18.00
C ILE A 608 29.26 -42.51 18.43
N PRO A 609 28.00 -42.78 18.84
CA PRO A 609 27.55 -44.14 19.11
C PRO A 609 27.37 -44.94 17.81
N ALA A 610 27.26 -46.27 17.93
CA ALA A 610 27.28 -47.19 16.78
C ALA A 610 26.09 -47.00 15.82
N ASP A 611 24.95 -46.54 16.33
CA ASP A 611 23.73 -46.22 15.60
C ASP A 611 23.81 -44.89 14.81
N GLN A 612 24.76 -43.99 15.13
CA GLN A 612 24.93 -42.71 14.43
C GLN A 612 26.04 -42.71 13.37
N VAL A 613 26.67 -43.86 13.13
CA VAL A 613 27.80 -44.03 12.21
C VAL A 613 27.49 -43.60 10.77
N SER A 614 26.27 -43.83 10.31
CA SER A 614 25.82 -43.56 8.94
C SER A 614 25.07 -42.23 8.79
N VAL A 615 24.87 -41.45 9.86
CA VAL A 615 24.10 -40.20 9.80
C VAL A 615 24.70 -39.23 8.78
N LEU A 616 26.03 -39.05 8.80
CA LEU A 616 26.73 -38.18 7.85
C LEU A 616 26.74 -38.75 6.42
N ALA A 617 26.60 -40.06 6.23
CA ALA A 617 26.61 -40.66 4.90
C ALA A 617 25.43 -40.21 4.02
N HIS A 618 24.35 -39.70 4.63
CA HIS A 618 23.18 -39.16 3.94
C HIS A 618 23.38 -37.70 3.48
N LEU A 619 24.46 -37.04 3.91
CA LEU A 619 24.75 -35.63 3.63
C LEU A 619 25.70 -35.48 2.42
N SER A 620 25.30 -36.00 1.26
CA SER A 620 26.14 -36.05 0.05
C SER A 620 26.58 -34.68 -0.48
N ASN A 621 25.85 -33.61 -0.15
CA ASN A 621 26.18 -32.23 -0.55
C ASN A 621 27.14 -31.50 0.41
N LEU A 622 27.61 -32.17 1.47
CA LEU A 622 28.44 -31.55 2.50
C LEU A 622 29.80 -31.12 1.94
N ARG A 623 30.13 -29.84 2.09
CA ARG A 623 31.38 -29.21 1.63
C ARG A 623 32.29 -28.83 2.79
N SER A 624 31.74 -28.52 3.96
CA SER A 624 32.49 -28.15 5.16
C SER A 624 31.96 -28.88 6.38
N LEU A 625 32.86 -29.55 7.12
CA LEU A 625 32.55 -30.21 8.39
C LEU A 625 33.53 -29.76 9.46
N ASP A 626 33.01 -29.23 10.57
CA ASP A 626 33.79 -28.83 11.74
C ASP A 626 33.24 -29.51 13.00
N LEU A 627 33.98 -30.47 13.53
CA LEU A 627 33.70 -31.13 14.81
C LEU A 627 34.88 -30.94 15.79
N SER A 628 35.65 -29.86 15.63
CA SER A 628 36.83 -29.59 16.44
C SER A 628 36.48 -29.44 17.94
N SER A 629 37.43 -29.77 18.82
CA SER A 629 37.24 -29.68 20.27
C SER A 629 36.02 -30.46 20.80
N ASN A 630 35.85 -31.71 20.34
CA ASN A 630 34.84 -32.68 20.80
C ASN A 630 35.51 -33.94 21.41
N PHE A 631 34.74 -34.95 21.79
CA PHE A 631 35.23 -36.21 22.36
C PHE A 631 34.99 -37.40 21.42
N LEU A 632 35.37 -37.26 20.14
CA LEU A 632 35.02 -38.21 19.09
C LEU A 632 35.69 -39.59 19.29
N GLY A 633 36.88 -39.64 19.90
CA GLY A 633 37.54 -40.90 20.28
C GLY A 633 37.93 -41.78 19.08
N GLY A 634 37.72 -43.10 19.20
CA GLY A 634 37.81 -44.03 18.07
C GLY A 634 36.68 -43.79 17.09
N ILE A 635 36.88 -42.86 16.14
CA ILE A 635 35.87 -42.49 15.15
C ILE A 635 35.42 -43.70 14.34
N ASN A 636 34.10 -43.95 14.32
CA ASN A 636 33.44 -44.92 13.46
C ASN A 636 32.71 -44.27 12.27
N LEU A 637 32.78 -42.94 12.09
CA LEU A 637 32.11 -42.22 11.00
C LEU A 637 32.64 -42.64 9.63
N GLN A 638 31.73 -42.81 8.67
CA GLN A 638 32.08 -43.18 7.30
C GLN A 638 32.13 -41.94 6.41
N PHE A 639 33.32 -41.63 5.88
CA PHE A 639 33.54 -40.48 4.98
C PHE A 639 33.37 -40.84 3.50
N ASN A 640 33.02 -42.09 3.21
CA ASN A 640 32.97 -42.65 1.87
C ASN A 640 31.96 -42.00 0.92
N GLN A 641 30.85 -41.49 1.46
CA GLN A 641 29.79 -40.81 0.69
C GLN A 641 29.99 -39.29 0.60
N LEU A 642 31.00 -38.74 1.28
CA LEU A 642 31.27 -37.30 1.36
C LEU A 642 32.25 -36.83 0.27
N SER A 643 31.99 -37.21 -0.99
CA SER A 643 32.87 -36.89 -2.13
C SER A 643 32.97 -35.38 -2.41
N GLY A 644 31.95 -34.61 -2.02
CA GLY A 644 31.88 -33.15 -2.13
C GLY A 644 32.65 -32.37 -1.07
N LEU A 645 33.25 -33.04 -0.07
CA LEU A 645 33.87 -32.39 1.09
C LEU A 645 35.15 -31.65 0.68
N ARG A 646 35.24 -30.37 1.06
CA ARG A 646 36.38 -29.48 0.76
C ARG A 646 37.16 -29.07 2.00
N PHE A 647 36.46 -28.84 3.10
CA PHE A 647 37.03 -28.38 4.36
C PHE A 647 36.63 -29.32 5.49
N LEU A 648 37.61 -29.89 6.19
CA LEU A 648 37.39 -30.74 7.36
C LEU A 648 38.16 -30.16 8.54
N ARG A 649 37.52 -29.99 9.70
CA ARG A 649 38.20 -29.62 10.94
C ARG A 649 37.80 -30.58 12.05
N LEU A 650 38.78 -31.32 12.55
CA LEU A 650 38.68 -32.28 13.64
C LEU A 650 39.83 -32.09 14.64
N ASN A 651 40.40 -30.90 14.74
CA ASN A 651 41.50 -30.63 15.67
C ASN A 651 41.01 -30.72 17.12
N ASN A 652 41.88 -31.21 18.01
CA ASN A 652 41.55 -31.38 19.44
C ASN A 652 40.29 -32.24 19.69
N ALA A 653 40.06 -33.29 18.89
CA ALA A 653 38.88 -34.15 19.00
C ALA A 653 39.15 -35.53 19.67
N ARG A 654 40.37 -35.71 20.20
CA ARG A 654 40.86 -36.97 20.81
C ARG A 654 40.79 -38.18 19.87
N LEU A 655 41.08 -37.95 18.58
CA LEU A 655 41.10 -39.03 17.59
C LEU A 655 42.27 -39.99 17.82
N LEU A 656 41.99 -41.29 17.80
CA LEU A 656 43.01 -42.35 17.89
C LEU A 656 43.51 -42.81 16.51
N ALA A 657 42.70 -42.63 15.48
CA ALA A 657 43.01 -43.02 14.10
C ALA A 657 42.36 -42.03 13.12
N LEU A 658 42.82 -42.05 11.86
CA LEU A 658 42.17 -41.32 10.78
C LEU A 658 40.77 -41.90 10.48
N PRO A 659 39.78 -41.06 10.14
CA PRO A 659 38.45 -41.54 9.76
C PRO A 659 38.50 -42.44 8.51
N PRO A 660 37.81 -43.60 8.51
CA PRO A 660 37.76 -44.47 7.35
C PRO A 660 37.01 -43.81 6.18
N GLY A 661 37.55 -43.97 4.97
CA GLY A 661 36.97 -43.41 3.75
C GLY A 661 37.42 -41.99 3.42
N LEU A 662 38.25 -41.35 4.25
CA LEU A 662 38.79 -40.01 3.98
C LEU A 662 39.58 -39.94 2.66
N GLN A 663 40.19 -41.06 2.24
CA GLN A 663 40.89 -41.19 0.97
C GLN A 663 39.99 -41.02 -0.27
N TRP A 664 38.66 -41.15 -0.11
CA TRP A 664 37.69 -41.00 -1.19
C TRP A 664 37.13 -39.56 -1.30
N CYS A 665 37.49 -38.66 -0.39
CA CYS A 665 37.19 -37.24 -0.46
C CYS A 665 38.15 -36.51 -1.43
N GLY A 666 38.05 -36.79 -2.73
CA GLY A 666 38.98 -36.27 -3.75
C GLY A 666 38.99 -34.74 -3.93
N LEU A 667 37.96 -34.04 -3.45
CA LEU A 667 37.84 -32.58 -3.52
C LEU A 667 38.34 -31.86 -2.25
N LEU A 668 38.96 -32.58 -1.32
CA LEU A 668 39.42 -32.04 -0.05
C LEU A 668 40.58 -31.06 -0.27
N VAL A 669 40.36 -29.80 0.10
CA VAL A 669 41.33 -28.70 -0.01
C VAL A 669 42.11 -28.56 1.29
N PHE A 670 41.44 -28.78 2.43
CA PHE A 670 42.03 -28.58 3.75
C PHE A 670 41.39 -29.50 4.79
N ALA A 671 42.23 -30.18 5.56
CA ALA A 671 41.82 -31.00 6.69
C ALA A 671 42.69 -30.72 7.92
N ASP A 672 42.11 -30.07 8.93
CA ASP A 672 42.76 -29.82 10.21
C ASP A 672 42.54 -30.99 11.17
N LEU A 673 43.58 -31.80 11.35
CA LEU A 673 43.60 -32.97 12.23
C LEU A 673 44.60 -32.77 13.39
N ARG A 674 45.01 -31.53 13.64
CA ARG A 674 46.05 -31.21 14.61
C ARG A 674 45.62 -31.48 16.05
N ASN A 675 46.59 -31.70 16.93
CA ASN A 675 46.38 -31.89 18.37
C ASN A 675 45.39 -33.05 18.66
N ASN A 676 45.61 -34.19 18.01
CA ASN A 676 44.87 -35.42 18.27
C ASN A 676 45.82 -36.51 18.82
N GLN A 677 45.36 -37.75 18.92
CA GLN A 677 46.11 -38.89 19.45
C GLN A 677 46.35 -39.96 18.36
N ILE A 678 46.45 -39.53 17.09
CA ILE A 678 46.63 -40.45 15.96
C ILE A 678 48.04 -41.01 16.00
N ALA A 679 48.16 -42.33 16.11
CA ALA A 679 49.45 -43.02 16.16
C ALA A 679 49.86 -43.64 14.82
N ASN A 680 48.88 -44.02 13.98
CA ASN A 680 49.12 -44.71 12.70
C ASN A 680 48.26 -44.11 11.59
N LEU A 681 48.78 -44.11 10.36
CA LEU A 681 48.05 -43.75 9.14
C LEU A 681 47.83 -45.02 8.29
N PRO A 682 46.68 -45.17 7.61
CA PRO A 682 46.41 -46.35 6.79
C PRO A 682 47.24 -46.35 5.50
N ASP A 683 47.66 -47.53 5.03
CA ASP A 683 48.54 -47.65 3.86
C ASP A 683 47.95 -47.02 2.58
N ALA A 684 46.62 -47.11 2.43
CA ALA A 684 45.88 -46.51 1.32
C ALA A 684 46.09 -44.99 1.20
N LEU A 685 46.45 -44.30 2.29
CA LEU A 685 46.70 -42.85 2.26
C LEU A 685 48.03 -42.50 1.58
N PHE A 686 49.06 -43.35 1.69
CA PHE A 686 50.34 -43.12 1.01
C PHE A 686 50.20 -43.25 -0.51
N GLN A 687 49.24 -44.06 -0.98
CA GLN A 687 48.89 -44.21 -2.39
C GLN A 687 47.92 -43.14 -2.91
N ALA A 688 47.35 -42.30 -2.02
CA ALA A 688 46.38 -41.28 -2.42
C ALA A 688 47.04 -40.12 -3.22
N PRO A 689 46.27 -39.29 -3.94
CA PRO A 689 46.81 -38.14 -4.67
C PRO A 689 47.58 -37.18 -3.74
N LEU A 690 48.69 -36.60 -4.22
CA LEU A 690 49.52 -35.67 -3.44
C LEU A 690 48.73 -34.45 -2.94
N GLN A 691 47.73 -34.01 -3.71
CA GLN A 691 46.81 -32.93 -3.32
C GLN A 691 46.09 -33.25 -1.99
N LEU A 692 45.53 -34.46 -1.87
CA LEU A 692 44.88 -34.90 -0.64
C LEU A 692 45.88 -35.01 0.50
N ARG A 693 47.06 -35.60 0.26
CA ARG A 693 48.10 -35.75 1.28
C ARG A 693 48.56 -34.39 1.84
N ARG A 694 48.73 -33.38 0.98
CA ARG A 694 49.09 -32.00 1.37
C ARG A 694 47.97 -31.25 2.08
N ALA A 695 46.72 -31.60 1.80
CA ALA A 695 45.57 -30.99 2.48
C ALA A 695 45.50 -31.37 3.97
N LEU A 696 46.11 -32.48 4.38
CA LEU A 696 46.10 -32.96 5.77
C LEU A 696 47.13 -32.24 6.65
N GLN A 697 46.66 -31.60 7.71
CA GLN A 697 47.48 -31.03 8.79
C GLN A 697 47.45 -31.96 10.00
N LEU A 698 48.58 -32.60 10.31
CA LEU A 698 48.68 -33.66 11.33
C LEU A 698 49.54 -33.28 12.54
N ASP A 699 49.94 -32.01 12.67
CA ASP A 699 50.80 -31.54 13.76
C ASP A 699 50.20 -31.82 15.15
N GLY A 700 51.03 -32.13 16.14
CA GLY A 700 50.58 -32.41 17.50
C GLY A 700 49.85 -33.76 17.65
N ASN A 701 50.13 -34.74 16.78
CA ASN A 701 49.73 -36.14 16.92
C ASN A 701 50.91 -37.02 17.35
N VAL A 702 50.64 -38.29 17.69
CA VAL A 702 51.65 -39.28 18.14
C VAL A 702 52.24 -40.06 16.96
N LEU A 703 52.48 -39.37 15.84
CA LEU A 703 53.00 -39.97 14.60
C LEU A 703 54.54 -40.03 14.63
N PRO A 704 55.16 -41.17 14.28
CA PRO A 704 56.60 -41.23 14.06
C PRO A 704 57.05 -40.27 12.94
N ALA A 705 58.19 -39.60 13.11
CA ALA A 705 58.69 -38.62 12.14
C ALA A 705 58.81 -39.19 10.71
N GLY A 706 59.31 -40.43 10.57
CA GLY A 706 59.43 -41.10 9.28
C GLY A 706 58.09 -41.37 8.57
N THR A 707 56.96 -41.42 9.30
CA THR A 707 55.62 -41.58 8.72
C THR A 707 55.16 -40.30 8.03
N LEU A 708 55.47 -39.13 8.60
CA LEU A 708 55.15 -37.82 7.99
C LEU A 708 56.03 -37.56 6.76
N GLU A 709 57.32 -37.90 6.82
CA GLU A 709 58.21 -37.81 5.66
C GLU A 709 57.70 -38.66 4.49
N ARG A 710 57.33 -39.92 4.74
CA ARG A 710 56.72 -40.81 3.73
C ARG A 710 55.42 -40.26 3.16
N LEU A 711 54.60 -39.57 3.95
CA LEU A 711 53.34 -38.99 3.50
C LEU A 711 53.56 -37.87 2.48
N TYR A 712 54.54 -36.99 2.71
CA TYR A 712 54.80 -35.84 1.84
C TYR A 712 55.81 -36.11 0.71
N THR A 713 56.46 -37.28 0.71
CA THR A 713 57.41 -37.66 -0.34
C THR A 713 56.67 -37.88 -1.67
N VAL A 714 57.15 -37.20 -2.71
CA VAL A 714 56.66 -37.39 -4.09
C VAL A 714 57.38 -38.60 -4.68
N GLU A 715 56.71 -39.74 -4.79
CA GLU A 715 57.19 -40.82 -5.65
C GLU A 715 57.26 -40.27 -7.08
N ARG A 716 58.48 -40.15 -7.62
CA ARG A 716 58.74 -39.69 -8.98
C ARG A 716 58.22 -40.71 -9.98
N LEU A 717 56.95 -40.62 -10.36
CA LEU A 717 56.41 -41.31 -11.53
C LEU A 717 56.16 -40.28 -12.65
N LEU A 718 57.13 -40.30 -13.56
CA LEU A 718 57.19 -39.88 -14.97
C LEU A 718 56.18 -38.83 -15.50
N VAL A 719 56.80 -37.76 -16.01
CA VAL A 719 56.27 -36.64 -16.80
C VAL A 719 55.49 -37.08 -18.03
N THR A 720 54.34 -36.44 -18.29
CA THR A 720 53.77 -36.25 -19.64
C THR A 720 53.39 -34.76 -19.86
N PRO A 721 53.47 -34.23 -21.09
CA PRO A 721 53.74 -32.82 -21.33
C PRO A 721 52.50 -31.92 -21.31
N ARG A 722 52.75 -30.62 -21.03
CA ARG A 722 51.81 -29.50 -21.02
C ARG A 722 51.13 -29.31 -22.38
N LEU A 723 49.80 -29.29 -22.39
CA LEU A 723 49.00 -28.68 -23.46
C LEU A 723 48.57 -27.27 -23.02
N GLU A 724 48.74 -26.32 -23.94
CA GLU A 724 48.32 -24.92 -23.80
C GLU A 724 46.84 -24.83 -23.40
N ARG A 725 46.52 -23.96 -22.43
CA ARG A 725 45.14 -23.65 -22.03
C ARG A 725 44.40 -23.02 -23.21
N ARG A 726 43.52 -23.77 -23.87
CA ARG A 726 42.43 -23.19 -24.67
C ARG A 726 41.30 -22.76 -23.74
N ASP A 727 40.85 -21.52 -23.89
CA ASP A 727 39.64 -21.01 -23.24
C ASP A 727 38.40 -21.50 -24.03
N PRO A 728 37.57 -22.40 -23.48
CA PRO A 728 36.44 -22.99 -24.20
C PRO A 728 35.34 -21.98 -24.54
N VAL A 729 35.25 -20.84 -23.82
CA VAL A 729 34.23 -19.81 -24.08
C VAL A 729 34.57 -19.01 -25.33
N ARG A 730 35.86 -18.72 -25.53
CA ARG A 730 36.38 -18.02 -26.71
C ARG A 730 36.06 -18.79 -28.00
N ASP A 731 36.29 -20.09 -28.00
CA ASP A 731 36.03 -20.95 -29.17
C ASP A 731 34.53 -20.99 -29.53
N LEU A 732 33.64 -20.98 -28.52
CA LEU A 732 32.19 -20.94 -28.72
C LEU A 732 31.71 -19.63 -29.36
N TRP A 733 32.24 -18.48 -28.92
CA TRP A 733 31.90 -17.18 -29.49
C TRP A 733 32.49 -16.94 -30.87
N LEU A 734 33.72 -17.38 -31.13
CA LEU A 734 34.31 -17.34 -32.47
C LEU A 734 33.56 -18.26 -33.44
N GLY A 735 33.02 -19.38 -32.95
CA GLY A 735 32.16 -20.30 -33.72
C GLY A 735 30.85 -19.68 -34.22
N THR A 736 30.40 -18.54 -33.67
CA THR A 736 29.24 -17.79 -34.19
C THR A 736 29.54 -16.97 -35.45
N LEU A 737 30.82 -16.84 -35.82
CA LEU A 737 31.30 -16.10 -36.98
C LEU A 737 31.81 -17.04 -38.07
N GLY A 738 31.73 -16.60 -39.33
CA GLY A 738 32.34 -17.31 -40.46
C GLY A 738 33.88 -17.33 -40.39
N PRO A 739 34.55 -18.34 -40.98
CA PRO A 739 35.98 -18.62 -40.79
C PRO A 739 36.91 -17.44 -41.15
N LEU A 740 36.53 -16.62 -42.13
CA LEU A 740 37.31 -15.45 -42.55
C LEU A 740 37.33 -14.31 -41.51
N LYS A 741 36.35 -14.24 -40.60
CA LYS A 741 36.23 -13.18 -39.59
C LYS A 741 36.77 -13.58 -38.22
N GLN A 742 36.96 -14.88 -37.97
CA GLN A 742 37.36 -15.41 -36.67
C GLN A 742 38.72 -14.88 -36.22
N GLN A 743 39.69 -14.76 -37.14
CA GLN A 743 41.04 -14.32 -36.77
C GLN A 743 41.10 -12.84 -36.33
N ALA A 744 40.36 -11.95 -37.01
CA ALA A 744 40.28 -10.54 -36.63
C ALA A 744 39.49 -10.30 -35.33
N HIS A 745 38.46 -11.10 -35.07
CA HIS A 745 37.66 -10.99 -33.83
C HIS A 745 38.35 -11.67 -32.65
N ALA A 746 39.18 -12.69 -32.90
CA ALA A 746 40.06 -13.29 -31.89
C ALA A 746 41.04 -12.27 -31.30
N THR A 747 41.65 -11.43 -32.14
CA THR A 747 42.55 -10.37 -31.67
C THR A 747 41.82 -9.31 -30.85
N VAL A 748 40.58 -8.97 -31.22
CA VAL A 748 39.74 -8.04 -30.45
C VAL A 748 39.37 -8.62 -29.09
N TRP A 749 39.02 -9.91 -29.03
CA TRP A 749 38.72 -10.63 -27.80
C TRP A 749 39.93 -10.64 -26.85
N ASP A 750 41.09 -11.05 -27.37
CA ASP A 750 42.32 -11.18 -26.56
C ASP A 750 42.78 -9.82 -26.02
N ALA A 751 42.62 -8.74 -26.80
CA ALA A 751 42.93 -7.38 -26.37
C ALA A 751 41.99 -6.87 -25.26
N LEU A 752 40.69 -7.19 -25.31
CA LEU A 752 39.72 -6.76 -24.30
C LEU A 752 39.80 -7.59 -23.01
N VAL A 753 40.15 -8.88 -23.08
CA VAL A 753 40.39 -9.73 -21.89
C VAL A 753 41.64 -9.27 -21.12
N ALA A 754 42.64 -8.73 -21.81
CA ALA A 754 43.86 -8.23 -21.20
C ALA A 754 43.70 -6.92 -20.40
N GLU A 755 42.57 -6.21 -20.57
CA GLU A 755 42.28 -4.97 -19.84
C GLU A 755 41.87 -5.24 -18.39
N PRO A 756 42.31 -4.40 -17.43
CA PRO A 756 41.87 -4.48 -16.04
C PRO A 756 40.34 -4.28 -15.94
N ASP A 757 39.72 -4.94 -14.96
CA ASP A 757 38.27 -4.92 -14.69
C ASP A 757 37.36 -5.53 -15.78
N SER A 758 37.92 -6.25 -16.76
CA SER A 758 37.17 -6.93 -17.82
C SER A 758 36.49 -8.24 -17.39
N HIS A 759 36.88 -8.81 -16.24
CA HIS A 759 36.51 -10.15 -15.80
C HIS A 759 34.99 -10.36 -15.69
N GLU A 760 34.24 -9.37 -15.21
CA GLU A 760 32.80 -9.48 -15.02
C GLU A 760 32.04 -9.49 -16.36
N LEU A 761 32.47 -8.66 -17.33
CA LEU A 761 31.90 -8.68 -18.69
C LEU A 761 32.10 -10.05 -19.36
N PHE A 762 33.30 -10.61 -19.28
CA PHE A 762 33.58 -11.93 -19.86
C PHE A 762 32.91 -13.07 -19.09
N GLY A 763 32.66 -12.90 -17.79
CA GLY A 763 31.77 -13.77 -17.00
C GLY A 763 30.32 -13.75 -17.51
N LEU A 764 29.77 -12.57 -17.83
CA LEU A 764 28.44 -12.44 -18.44
C LEU A 764 28.38 -13.07 -19.83
N LEU A 765 29.41 -12.87 -20.67
CA LEU A 765 29.51 -13.51 -21.98
C LEU A 765 29.62 -15.03 -21.87
N ALA A 766 30.29 -15.57 -20.85
CA ALA A 766 30.32 -17.00 -20.59
C ALA A 766 28.92 -17.53 -20.21
N ASN A 767 28.20 -16.83 -19.34
CA ASN A 767 26.83 -17.21 -18.92
C ASN A 767 25.83 -17.16 -20.08
N LEU A 768 25.98 -16.21 -21.00
CA LEU A 768 25.12 -16.11 -22.19
C LEU A 768 25.21 -17.34 -23.08
N THR A 769 26.35 -18.03 -23.15
CA THR A 769 26.46 -19.29 -23.92
C THR A 769 25.62 -20.43 -23.34
N GLY A 770 25.25 -20.34 -22.06
CA GLY A 770 24.39 -21.30 -21.37
C GLY A 770 22.88 -21.11 -21.63
N THR A 771 22.48 -19.98 -22.22
CA THR A 771 21.06 -19.61 -22.38
C THR A 771 20.36 -20.40 -23.49
N ALA A 772 19.04 -20.56 -23.34
CA ALA A 772 18.21 -21.21 -24.37
C ALA A 772 18.20 -20.45 -25.70
N GLU A 773 18.40 -19.12 -25.65
CA GLU A 773 18.46 -18.26 -26.83
C GLU A 773 19.76 -18.49 -27.62
N PHE A 774 20.91 -18.55 -26.96
CA PHE A 774 22.19 -18.87 -27.61
C PHE A 774 22.19 -20.25 -28.28
N ARG A 775 21.52 -21.24 -27.69
CA ARG A 775 21.40 -22.59 -28.28
C ARG A 775 20.49 -22.63 -29.51
N LYS A 776 19.52 -21.71 -29.63
CA LYS A 776 18.55 -21.66 -30.74
C LYS A 776 19.05 -20.81 -31.91
N THR A 777 19.68 -19.67 -31.63
CA THR A 777 20.11 -18.69 -32.66
C THR A 777 21.52 -18.13 -32.37
N PRO A 778 22.57 -18.98 -32.36
CA PRO A 778 23.93 -18.58 -31.97
C PRO A 778 24.54 -17.50 -32.88
N THR A 779 24.24 -17.51 -34.18
CA THR A 779 24.76 -16.55 -35.16
C THR A 779 24.20 -15.14 -34.97
N GLU A 780 22.94 -15.00 -34.57
CA GLU A 780 22.27 -13.70 -34.43
C GLU A 780 22.66 -13.01 -33.12
N ILE A 781 22.76 -13.76 -32.04
CA ILE A 781 23.31 -13.28 -30.76
C ILE A 781 24.80 -12.95 -30.92
N GLY A 782 25.56 -13.84 -31.60
CA GLY A 782 26.95 -13.60 -31.96
C GLY A 782 27.15 -12.26 -32.65
N ARG A 783 26.34 -11.93 -33.67
CA ARG A 783 26.42 -10.65 -34.38
C ARG A 783 26.26 -9.44 -33.45
N ARG A 784 25.29 -9.49 -32.53
CA ARG A 784 25.03 -8.38 -31.58
C ARG A 784 26.17 -8.23 -30.59
N VAL A 785 26.64 -9.34 -30.02
CA VAL A 785 27.75 -9.34 -29.05
C VAL A 785 29.05 -8.84 -29.68
N TRP A 786 29.38 -9.31 -30.89
CA TRP A 786 30.57 -8.83 -31.59
C TRP A 786 30.47 -7.35 -32.00
N THR A 787 29.27 -6.83 -32.26
CA THR A 787 29.08 -5.38 -32.48
C THR A 787 29.42 -4.58 -31.22
N VAL A 788 29.01 -5.06 -30.05
CA VAL A 788 29.32 -4.41 -28.76
C VAL A 788 30.82 -4.54 -28.43
N LEU A 789 31.41 -5.72 -28.62
CA LEU A 789 32.84 -5.93 -28.38
C LEU A 789 33.70 -5.06 -29.31
N GLN A 790 33.31 -4.90 -30.57
CA GLN A 790 34.01 -4.01 -31.48
C GLN A 790 33.88 -2.55 -31.03
N ALA A 791 32.70 -2.11 -30.60
CA ALA A 791 32.51 -0.77 -30.05
C ALA A 791 33.29 -0.52 -28.75
N CYS A 792 33.45 -1.55 -27.89
CA CYS A 792 34.34 -1.50 -26.74
C CYS A 792 35.82 -1.37 -27.13
N HIS A 793 36.23 -2.08 -28.18
CA HIS A 793 37.62 -2.03 -28.65
C HIS A 793 37.96 -0.68 -29.25
N ASP A 794 37.05 -0.11 -30.04
CA ASP A 794 37.29 1.12 -30.80
C ASP A 794 37.11 2.41 -29.95
N ASN A 795 36.39 2.35 -28.82
CA ASN A 795 36.09 3.53 -27.99
C ASN A 795 36.29 3.29 -26.48
N THR A 796 37.27 4.00 -25.91
CA THR A 796 37.62 3.93 -24.48
C THR A 796 36.51 4.37 -23.54
N ALA A 797 35.70 5.38 -23.87
CA ALA A 797 34.60 5.83 -23.03
C ALA A 797 33.49 4.76 -22.93
N THR A 798 33.17 4.13 -24.07
CA THR A 798 32.21 3.01 -24.14
C THR A 798 32.72 1.79 -23.38
N ARG A 799 34.02 1.49 -23.49
CA ARG A 799 34.68 0.40 -22.76
C ARG A 799 34.60 0.56 -21.24
N MET A 800 34.97 1.74 -20.72
CA MET A 800 34.88 2.00 -19.28
C MET A 800 33.44 1.97 -18.77
N ALA A 801 32.49 2.53 -19.54
CA ALA A 801 31.07 2.50 -19.18
C ALA A 801 30.53 1.07 -19.13
N LEU A 802 30.90 0.20 -20.08
CA LEU A 802 30.45 -1.20 -20.12
C LEU A 802 31.12 -2.07 -19.06
N PHE A 803 32.40 -1.85 -18.74
CA PHE A 803 33.05 -2.58 -17.64
C PHE A 803 32.46 -2.17 -16.29
N HIS A 804 32.18 -0.88 -16.07
CA HIS A 804 31.49 -0.41 -14.87
C HIS A 804 30.03 -0.91 -14.79
N LEU A 805 29.35 -1.10 -15.92
CA LEU A 805 27.98 -1.61 -15.93
C LEU A 805 27.92 -3.14 -15.78
N ALA A 806 29.02 -3.84 -16.09
CA ALA A 806 29.17 -5.27 -15.90
C ALA A 806 29.65 -5.65 -14.49
N ALA A 807 30.44 -4.78 -13.84
CA ALA A 807 30.84 -4.89 -12.44
C ALA A 807 29.69 -4.47 -11.49
#